data_AF-A0A1E2WHK0-F1
#
_entry.id   AF-A0A1E2WHK0-F1
#
_cell.length_a   1.000
_cell.length_b   1.000
_cell.length_c   1.000
_cell.angle_alpha   90.00
_cell.angle_beta   90.00
_cell.angle_gamma   90.00
#
_symmetry.space_group_name_H-M   'P 1'
#
loop_
_entity.id
_entity.type
_entity.pdbx_description
1 polymer ?
#
loop_
_entity_poly.entity_id
_entity_poly.type
_entity_poly.pdbx_seq_one_letter_code
_entity_poly.pdbx_strand_id
1 'polypeptide(L)'
;MRILFLHPNFPAQFRHVAAALAKDKDNQVFFGTTRQEDNLPGVNKVIYSPTREARPETHHYVRPLENAVLQGQGVYRLAEKLKAQSFIPDVVYGHSGWGPTLFIKDIFPDAKLLCYFEWFYHAHGSDADFDRSEPLSADDKARIRVKNAPILQDLYSCDRGLSPTYWQRQQFPSEYHNKINVLHDGIDTEFFCPKPGAKLILPRINLDLSHAKEIVTYVARGMEPYRGFPQFIEAVALLQQQRPHCHVVIVGENRVAYGKQLPDGKTYKEVMLEKYDLDLSRVHFTGWLPYSEYLQVLQASSVHVYLTRPFVLSWSMLEALSVGCLLVAAKTAPVTEVIQDGVNGLLVDFFSPQEICDRITEALTHPDKMASIRVKARETILERYNLSQLLPQHLQWIQQQENQSSNLISLHKKAQLELITTTLENHSNSSTTLLQVHNQTVTTQEIIPLLNRYQLLSKLREELLIDEAITPFSCTPEEEAKCYQDLCKQHQLTLEAQRQNWLQQQNITETQFLDLATRNLRIEKFKQATWGSKLDSHFYKLKPKLDHVIYSLIRLRDAAVAQELYFRLVEGEQSFAEIARQYSQGGEAQAGGLVGPVALSTPHPKLARILAISQPEQVSLPTHIGDWWVIVRLEKLIPAQLNEPMQQRLLNELFSSWLQEQLQQETSQQQVEVQKPA
;
A
#
# COMPACT_ATOMS: atom_id res chain seq x y z
N MET A 1 5.62 35.38 9.42
CA MET A 1 6.50 34.19 9.19
C MET A 1 6.74 34.00 7.71
N ARG A 2 7.96 33.62 7.30
CA ARG A 2 8.31 33.25 5.92
C ARG A 2 8.29 31.74 5.77
N ILE A 3 7.41 31.21 4.93
CA ILE A 3 7.25 29.76 4.75
C ILE A 3 7.30 29.38 3.27
N LEU A 4 8.01 28.29 2.97
CA LEU A 4 8.07 27.69 1.64
C LEU A 4 7.46 26.28 1.68
N PHE A 5 6.33 26.09 1.01
CA PHE A 5 5.75 24.78 0.75
C PHE A 5 6.39 24.14 -0.47
N LEU A 6 6.62 22.82 -0.46
CA LEU A 6 7.23 22.10 -1.57
C LEU A 6 6.46 20.84 -1.93
N HIS A 7 5.89 20.82 -3.14
CA HIS A 7 5.17 19.66 -3.64
C HIS A 7 5.09 19.67 -5.18
N PRO A 8 5.31 18.53 -5.88
CA PRO A 8 5.25 18.50 -7.34
C PRO A 8 3.85 18.84 -7.90
N ASN A 9 2.79 18.40 -7.22
CA ASN A 9 1.42 18.87 -7.47
C ASN A 9 1.07 20.12 -6.64
N PHE A 10 0.07 20.88 -7.06
CA PHE A 10 -0.41 22.08 -6.37
C PHE A 10 -1.94 22.06 -6.26
N PRO A 11 -2.55 22.45 -5.13
CA PRO A 11 -1.95 22.68 -3.82
C PRO A 11 -1.83 21.40 -2.94
N ALA A 12 -2.32 20.25 -3.44
CA ALA A 12 -2.23 18.92 -2.81
C ALA A 12 -2.62 18.94 -1.31
N GLN A 13 -1.90 18.22 -0.44
CA GLN A 13 -2.16 18.11 1.00
C GLN A 13 -2.04 19.47 1.73
N PHE A 14 -1.30 20.43 1.18
CA PHE A 14 -1.02 21.70 1.84
C PHE A 14 -2.07 22.80 1.59
N ARG A 15 -3.15 22.50 0.84
CA ARG A 15 -4.17 23.48 0.44
C ARG A 15 -4.69 24.33 1.59
N HIS A 16 -5.18 23.68 2.64
CA HIS A 16 -5.88 24.37 3.73
C HIS A 16 -4.90 25.15 4.61
N VAL A 17 -3.74 24.57 4.90
CA VAL A 17 -2.68 25.20 5.69
C VAL A 17 -2.11 26.43 4.97
N ALA A 18 -1.74 26.29 3.69
CA ALA A 18 -1.19 27.40 2.92
C ALA A 18 -2.20 28.54 2.78
N ALA A 19 -3.48 28.21 2.52
CA ALA A 19 -4.56 29.20 2.47
C ALA A 19 -4.77 29.90 3.81
N ALA A 20 -4.71 29.18 4.93
CA ALA A 20 -4.90 29.75 6.25
C ALA A 20 -3.76 30.69 6.65
N LEU A 21 -2.50 30.29 6.41
CA LEU A 21 -1.34 31.15 6.69
C LEU A 21 -1.34 32.41 5.83
N ALA A 22 -1.83 32.32 4.58
CA ALA A 22 -1.92 33.44 3.66
C ALA A 22 -3.00 34.49 4.02
N LYS A 23 -3.92 34.18 4.94
CA LYS A 23 -4.90 35.16 5.45
C LYS A 23 -4.25 36.23 6.32
N ASP A 24 -3.16 35.87 6.99
CA ASP A 24 -2.38 36.80 7.80
C ASP A 24 -1.35 37.51 6.90
N LYS A 25 -1.49 38.84 6.80
CA LYS A 25 -0.67 39.68 5.91
C LYS A 25 0.79 39.79 6.35
N ASP A 26 1.08 39.43 7.60
CA ASP A 26 2.45 39.41 8.12
C ASP A 26 3.20 38.12 7.74
N ASN A 27 2.50 37.17 7.09
CA ASN A 27 3.11 35.97 6.52
C ASN A 27 3.50 36.17 5.06
N GLN A 28 4.67 35.64 4.70
CA GLN A 28 5.09 35.47 3.32
C GLN A 28 5.04 33.99 2.99
N VAL A 29 4.00 33.61 2.24
CA VAL A 29 3.75 32.20 1.88
C VAL A 29 4.16 31.96 0.44
N PHE A 30 5.13 31.08 0.23
CA PHE A 30 5.57 30.61 -1.08
C PHE A 30 5.24 29.14 -1.26
N PHE A 31 4.98 28.73 -2.50
CA PHE A 31 4.74 27.33 -2.85
C PHE A 31 5.55 26.96 -4.09
N GLY A 32 6.57 26.12 -3.90
CA GLY A 32 7.36 25.51 -4.97
C GLY A 32 6.68 24.29 -5.56
N THR A 33 6.40 24.32 -6.86
CA THR A 33 5.73 23.24 -7.58
C THR A 33 6.20 23.11 -9.02
N THR A 34 5.84 22.00 -9.70
CA THR A 34 6.01 21.85 -11.15
C THR A 34 4.72 22.16 -11.92
N ARG A 35 3.57 22.33 -11.23
CA ARG A 35 2.27 22.62 -11.83
C ARG A 35 2.11 24.09 -12.24
N GLN A 36 1.78 24.30 -13.50
CA GLN A 36 1.60 25.64 -14.08
C GLN A 36 0.20 26.19 -13.84
N GLU A 37 -0.81 25.31 -13.78
CA GLU A 37 -2.21 25.66 -13.61
C GLU A 37 -2.56 26.01 -12.15
N ASP A 38 -3.75 26.59 -11.96
CA ASP A 38 -4.36 26.98 -10.69
C ASP A 38 -3.59 28.04 -9.88
N ASN A 39 -4.30 28.78 -9.03
CA ASN A 39 -3.70 29.71 -8.09
C ASN A 39 -4.43 29.63 -6.76
N LEU A 40 -3.72 29.92 -5.66
CA LEU A 40 -4.30 29.99 -4.33
C LEU A 40 -4.15 31.43 -3.82
N PRO A 41 -5.25 32.15 -3.52
CA PRO A 41 -5.18 33.54 -3.08
C PRO A 41 -4.23 33.74 -1.90
N GLY A 42 -3.36 34.75 -1.99
CA GLY A 42 -2.37 35.08 -0.97
C GLY A 42 -1.13 34.18 -0.92
N VAL A 43 -1.05 33.14 -1.77
CA VAL A 43 0.13 32.26 -1.87
C VAL A 43 0.92 32.57 -3.13
N ASN A 44 2.21 32.87 -2.97
CA ASN A 44 3.14 33.11 -4.06
C ASN A 44 3.58 31.76 -4.67
N LYS A 45 2.93 31.36 -5.77
CA LYS A 45 3.32 30.15 -6.50
C LYS A 45 4.60 30.40 -7.28
N VAL A 46 5.58 29.52 -7.09
CA VAL A 46 6.87 29.57 -7.80
C VAL A 46 7.18 28.23 -8.44
N ILE A 47 7.62 28.27 -9.69
CA ILE A 47 7.79 27.07 -10.51
C ILE A 47 9.25 26.66 -10.55
N TYR A 48 9.50 25.38 -10.31
CA TYR A 48 10.79 24.76 -10.55
C TYR A 48 10.66 23.68 -11.63
N SER A 49 11.77 23.33 -12.26
CA SER A 49 11.81 22.26 -13.25
C SER A 49 13.13 21.49 -13.15
N PRO A 50 13.08 20.15 -13.25
CA PRO A 50 14.29 19.36 -13.44
C PRO A 50 14.91 19.71 -14.81
N THR A 51 16.23 19.58 -14.95
CA THR A 51 16.94 19.90 -16.20
C THR A 51 16.78 18.82 -17.27
N ARG A 52 16.39 17.62 -16.85
CA ARG A 52 16.15 16.44 -17.67
C ARG A 52 15.34 15.43 -16.87
N GLU A 53 14.99 14.32 -17.50
CA GLU A 53 14.51 13.13 -16.83
C GLU A 53 15.64 12.11 -16.63
N ALA A 54 15.43 11.14 -15.74
CA ALA A 54 16.30 9.98 -15.64
C ALA A 54 16.29 9.22 -16.97
N ARG A 55 17.46 8.78 -17.41
CA ARG A 55 17.60 8.15 -18.72
C ARG A 55 17.05 6.71 -18.70
N PRO A 56 16.57 6.18 -19.84
CA PRO A 56 16.14 4.78 -19.93
C PRO A 56 17.22 3.78 -19.51
N GLU A 57 18.49 4.09 -19.77
CA GLU A 57 19.64 3.24 -19.44
C GLU A 57 20.00 3.27 -17.96
N THR A 58 19.48 4.22 -17.18
CA THR A 58 19.62 4.22 -15.72
C THR A 58 18.99 2.95 -15.15
N HIS A 59 19.76 2.25 -14.31
CA HIS A 59 19.30 1.04 -13.63
C HIS A 59 17.94 1.29 -12.98
N HIS A 60 16.95 0.43 -13.27
CA HIS A 60 15.55 0.65 -12.93
C HIS A 60 15.29 0.81 -11.43
N TYR A 61 16.15 0.26 -10.57
CA TYR A 61 16.11 0.49 -9.12
C TYR A 61 16.38 1.94 -8.73
N VAL A 62 17.36 2.60 -9.34
CA VAL A 62 17.78 3.95 -8.96
C VAL A 62 17.15 5.03 -9.83
N ARG A 63 16.44 4.67 -10.91
CA ARG A 63 15.71 5.64 -11.74
C ARG A 63 14.75 6.55 -10.94
N PRO A 64 13.94 6.04 -9.98
CA PRO A 64 13.14 6.91 -9.12
C PRO A 64 13.99 7.84 -8.23
N LEU A 65 15.12 7.35 -7.72
CA LEU A 65 16.05 8.15 -6.93
C LEU A 65 16.73 9.24 -7.78
N GLU A 66 17.17 8.92 -8.99
CA GLU A 66 17.73 9.92 -9.92
C GLU A 66 16.71 11.01 -10.23
N ASN A 67 15.45 10.63 -10.52
CA ASN A 67 14.38 11.59 -10.70
C ASN A 67 14.18 12.47 -9.46
N ALA A 68 14.21 11.91 -8.25
CA ALA A 68 14.12 12.68 -7.02
C ALA A 68 15.30 13.67 -6.87
N VAL A 69 16.53 13.24 -7.18
CA VAL A 69 17.70 14.13 -7.18
C VAL A 69 17.51 15.29 -8.18
N LEU A 70 17.03 15.01 -9.39
CA LEU A 70 16.79 16.03 -10.42
C LEU A 70 15.70 17.03 -9.99
N GLN A 71 14.64 16.56 -9.31
CA GLN A 71 13.61 17.41 -8.71
C GLN A 71 14.22 18.30 -7.61
N GLY A 72 14.99 17.71 -6.69
CA GLY A 72 15.69 18.45 -5.64
C GLY A 72 16.63 19.52 -6.18
N GLN A 73 17.40 19.24 -7.23
CA GLN A 73 18.24 20.23 -7.90
C GLN A 73 17.41 21.35 -8.55
N GLY A 74 16.24 21.01 -9.10
CA GLY A 74 15.27 22.01 -9.57
C GLY A 74 14.84 22.96 -8.47
N VAL A 75 14.49 22.42 -7.30
CA VAL A 75 14.14 23.22 -6.12
C VAL A 75 15.33 24.02 -5.61
N TYR A 76 16.55 23.48 -5.60
CA TYR A 76 17.75 24.20 -5.18
C TYR A 76 17.96 25.47 -6.03
N ARG A 77 17.89 25.37 -7.36
CA ARG A 77 17.98 26.54 -8.26
C ARG A 77 16.85 27.55 -8.04
N LEU A 78 15.63 27.06 -7.74
CA LEU A 78 14.52 27.93 -7.36
C LEU A 78 14.84 28.67 -6.05
N ALA A 79 15.34 27.95 -5.05
CA ALA A 79 15.71 28.51 -3.74
C ALA A 79 16.83 29.55 -3.86
N GLU A 80 17.82 29.37 -4.74
CA GLU A 80 18.83 30.38 -5.05
C GLU A 80 18.20 31.68 -5.60
N LYS A 81 17.21 31.57 -6.49
CA LYS A 81 16.49 32.74 -7.01
C LYS A 81 15.70 33.45 -5.92
N LEU A 82 15.02 32.70 -5.05
CA LEU A 82 14.30 33.27 -3.91
C LEU A 82 15.25 33.99 -2.95
N LYS A 83 16.40 33.37 -2.65
CA LYS A 83 17.44 33.96 -1.79
C LYS A 83 18.00 35.25 -2.41
N ALA A 84 18.24 35.28 -3.71
CA ALA A 84 18.66 36.49 -4.43
C ALA A 84 17.59 37.60 -4.41
N GLN A 85 16.31 37.24 -4.28
CA GLN A 85 15.19 38.15 -4.05
C GLN A 85 14.96 38.47 -2.57
N SER A 86 15.95 38.19 -1.70
CA SER A 86 15.89 38.41 -0.25
C SER A 86 14.81 37.61 0.49
N PHE A 87 14.29 36.54 -0.11
CA PHE A 87 13.42 35.57 0.57
C PHE A 87 14.27 34.41 1.11
N ILE A 88 14.34 34.31 2.43
CA ILE A 88 14.92 33.18 3.16
C ILE A 88 13.80 32.63 4.05
N PRO A 89 13.35 31.37 3.89
CA PRO A 89 12.26 30.84 4.70
C PRO A 89 12.69 30.64 6.15
N ASP A 90 11.77 30.91 7.09
CA ASP A 90 11.91 30.47 8.49
C ASP A 90 11.56 28.97 8.59
N VAL A 91 10.58 28.54 7.77
CA VAL A 91 10.10 27.15 7.69
C VAL A 91 10.03 26.71 6.22
N VAL A 92 10.51 25.50 5.95
CA VAL A 92 10.23 24.78 4.70
C VAL A 92 9.40 23.57 5.03
N TYR A 93 8.24 23.41 4.38
CA TYR A 93 7.37 22.25 4.58
C TYR A 93 7.10 21.54 3.26
N GLY A 94 7.67 20.34 3.08
CA GLY A 94 7.58 19.61 1.82
C GLY A 94 7.04 18.20 1.95
N HIS A 95 6.54 17.65 0.85
CA HIS A 95 6.18 16.24 0.75
C HIS A 95 7.43 15.39 0.46
N SER A 96 7.61 14.34 1.26
CA SER A 96 8.80 13.50 1.25
C SER A 96 8.78 12.43 0.15
N GLY A 97 9.96 12.10 -0.37
CA GLY A 97 10.17 10.93 -1.21
C GLY A 97 10.18 11.17 -2.73
N TRP A 98 9.73 12.34 -3.18
CA TRP A 98 9.80 12.72 -4.61
C TRP A 98 10.95 13.68 -4.94
N GLY A 99 11.73 14.09 -3.94
CA GLY A 99 12.92 14.91 -4.14
C GLY A 99 12.89 16.39 -3.76
N PRO A 100 11.74 17.12 -3.71
CA PRO A 100 11.74 18.57 -3.48
C PRO A 100 12.48 19.04 -2.22
N THR A 101 12.53 18.20 -1.18
CA THR A 101 13.11 18.51 0.13
C THR A 101 14.58 18.15 0.28
N LEU A 102 15.17 17.40 -0.66
CA LEU A 102 16.46 16.72 -0.49
C LEU A 102 17.63 17.65 -0.11
N PHE A 103 17.68 18.84 -0.72
CA PHE A 103 18.83 19.76 -0.59
C PHE A 103 18.49 21.05 0.16
N ILE A 104 17.39 21.06 0.92
CA ILE A 104 16.91 22.28 1.57
C ILE A 104 17.88 22.75 2.66
N LYS A 105 18.46 21.82 3.42
CA LYS A 105 19.42 22.16 4.47
C LYS A 105 20.75 22.69 3.92
N ASP A 106 21.09 22.40 2.66
CA ASP A 106 22.29 22.95 2.02
C ASP A 106 22.13 24.43 1.65
N ILE A 107 20.96 24.83 1.15
CA ILE A 107 20.69 26.23 0.74
C ILE A 107 20.15 27.11 1.87
N PHE A 108 19.35 26.53 2.77
CA PHE A 108 18.71 27.16 3.92
C PHE A 108 18.98 26.36 5.21
N PRO A 109 20.23 26.35 5.72
CA PRO A 109 20.60 25.54 6.89
C PRO A 109 19.82 25.90 8.16
N ASP A 110 19.50 27.18 8.34
CA ASP A 110 18.79 27.69 9.51
C ASP A 110 17.27 27.53 9.44
N ALA A 111 16.71 27.21 8.26
CA ALA A 111 15.27 27.01 8.12
C ALA A 111 14.85 25.68 8.76
N LYS A 112 13.72 25.68 9.48
CA LYS A 112 13.13 24.44 9.98
C LYS A 112 12.54 23.65 8.81
N LEU A 113 13.05 22.44 8.58
CA LEU A 113 12.59 21.51 7.56
C LEU A 113 11.55 20.57 8.16
N LEU A 114 10.30 20.77 7.76
CA LEU A 114 9.17 19.91 8.04
C LEU A 114 8.91 19.00 6.83
N CYS A 115 8.62 17.73 7.08
CA CYS A 115 8.32 16.77 6.02
C CYS A 115 6.96 16.10 6.22
N TYR A 116 6.18 16.01 5.15
CA TYR A 116 4.96 15.23 5.09
C TYR A 116 5.29 13.81 4.61
N PHE A 117 5.13 12.84 5.50
CA PHE A 117 5.51 11.45 5.34
C PHE A 117 4.26 10.59 5.09
N GLU A 118 3.89 10.47 3.82
CA GLU A 118 2.67 9.79 3.39
C GLU A 118 2.81 8.26 3.35
N TRP A 119 3.95 7.75 2.90
CA TRP A 119 4.16 6.32 2.71
C TRP A 119 5.62 5.91 2.83
N PHE A 120 5.86 4.70 3.34
CA PHE A 120 7.16 4.02 3.33
C PHE A 120 6.97 2.64 2.70
N TYR A 121 7.77 2.31 1.69
CA TYR A 121 7.53 1.15 0.85
C TYR A 121 8.07 -0.14 1.49
N HIS A 122 7.24 -1.17 1.59
CA HIS A 122 7.64 -2.51 2.01
C HIS A 122 7.39 -3.52 0.90
N ALA A 123 8.26 -4.51 0.78
CA ALA A 123 8.03 -5.61 -0.14
C ALA A 123 7.08 -6.66 0.46
N HIS A 124 6.92 -6.66 1.79
CA HIS A 124 6.14 -7.66 2.51
C HIS A 124 5.23 -7.03 3.56
N GLY A 125 4.06 -7.64 3.78
CA GLY A 125 3.10 -7.23 4.81
C GLY A 125 2.40 -5.91 4.51
N SER A 126 2.35 -5.51 3.24
CA SER A 126 1.75 -4.23 2.81
C SER A 126 1.09 -4.38 1.43
N ASP A 127 1.09 -3.31 0.62
CA ASP A 127 0.40 -3.23 -0.67
C ASP A 127 1.02 -4.13 -1.76
N ALA A 128 2.34 -4.30 -1.72
CA ALA A 128 3.11 -4.93 -2.79
C ALA A 128 2.87 -6.45 -2.92
N ASP A 129 2.77 -7.17 -1.80
CA ASP A 129 2.55 -8.63 -1.76
C ASP A 129 1.13 -9.01 -1.35
N PHE A 130 0.21 -8.05 -1.34
CA PHE A 130 -1.17 -8.25 -0.90
C PHE A 130 -1.93 -9.27 -1.75
N ASP A 131 -1.73 -9.24 -3.07
CA ASP A 131 -2.35 -10.19 -3.99
C ASP A 131 -1.44 -11.40 -4.20
N ARG A 132 -1.81 -12.53 -3.60
CA ARG A 132 -1.03 -13.78 -3.67
C ARG A 132 -0.94 -14.36 -5.08
N SER A 133 -1.83 -13.94 -6.00
CA SER A 133 -1.77 -14.34 -7.41
C SER A 133 -0.68 -13.56 -8.19
N GLU A 134 -0.14 -12.48 -7.61
CA GLU A 134 0.90 -11.64 -8.18
C GLU A 134 2.20 -11.69 -7.33
N PRO A 135 2.87 -12.86 -7.23
CA PRO A 135 4.04 -13.00 -6.36
C PRO A 135 5.19 -12.09 -6.80
N LEU A 136 5.81 -11.41 -5.82
CA LEU A 136 6.95 -10.54 -6.06
C LEU A 136 8.22 -11.33 -6.38
N SER A 137 8.91 -10.94 -7.45
CA SER A 137 10.25 -11.43 -7.78
C SER A 137 11.31 -10.89 -6.80
N ALA A 138 12.50 -11.51 -6.77
CA ALA A 138 13.63 -10.95 -6.02
C ALA A 138 14.02 -9.55 -6.50
N ASP A 139 13.88 -9.29 -7.81
CA ASP A 139 14.11 -7.99 -8.43
C ASP A 139 13.11 -6.94 -7.92
N ASP A 140 11.81 -7.29 -7.86
CA ASP A 140 10.78 -6.40 -7.31
C ASP A 140 11.07 -6.02 -5.86
N LYS A 141 11.44 -7.00 -5.02
CA LYS A 141 11.75 -6.77 -3.60
C LYS A 141 12.92 -5.81 -3.42
N ALA A 142 14.00 -6.01 -4.18
CA ALA A 142 15.17 -5.14 -4.14
C ALA A 142 14.82 -3.72 -4.64
N ARG A 143 14.09 -3.62 -5.76
CA ARG A 143 13.60 -2.35 -6.31
C ARG A 143 12.75 -1.56 -5.32
N ILE A 144 11.80 -2.23 -4.67
CA ILE A 144 10.91 -1.62 -3.66
C ILE A 144 11.72 -1.05 -2.50
N ARG A 145 12.72 -1.79 -2.00
CA ARG A 145 13.61 -1.30 -0.93
C ARG A 145 14.32 0.00 -1.34
N VAL A 146 14.85 0.06 -2.57
CA VAL A 146 15.59 1.24 -3.07
C VAL A 146 14.70 2.47 -3.25
N LYS A 147 13.38 2.30 -3.49
CA LYS A 147 12.44 3.42 -3.57
C LYS A 147 12.41 4.29 -2.30
N ASN A 148 12.79 3.75 -1.14
CA ASN A 148 12.83 4.49 0.11
C ASN A 148 14.05 5.41 0.25
N ALA A 149 15.02 5.37 -0.66
CA ALA A 149 16.24 6.18 -0.58
C ALA A 149 15.98 7.69 -0.35
N PRO A 150 15.12 8.39 -1.12
CA PRO A 150 14.84 9.80 -0.85
C PRO A 150 14.08 10.01 0.47
N ILE A 151 13.19 9.09 0.85
CA ILE A 151 12.42 9.18 2.11
C ILE A 151 13.36 9.07 3.32
N LEU A 152 14.34 8.17 3.27
CA LEU A 152 15.34 8.01 4.33
C LEU A 152 16.23 9.26 4.47
N GLN A 153 16.59 9.90 3.35
CA GLN A 153 17.32 11.18 3.38
C GLN A 153 16.49 12.29 4.05
N ASP A 154 15.18 12.34 3.76
CA ASP A 154 14.28 13.30 4.40
C ASP A 154 14.10 13.00 5.90
N LEU A 155 13.95 11.74 6.32
CA LEU A 155 13.86 11.33 7.73
C LEU A 155 15.11 11.71 8.52
N TYR A 156 16.28 11.51 7.92
CA TYR A 156 17.55 11.93 8.50
C TYR A 156 17.61 13.45 8.67
N SER A 157 17.30 14.20 7.59
CA SER A 157 17.56 15.64 7.49
C SER A 157 16.48 16.54 8.10
N CYS A 158 15.22 16.06 8.18
CA CYS A 158 14.13 16.87 8.70
C CYS A 158 14.26 17.11 10.21
N ASP A 159 13.77 18.29 10.62
CA ASP A 159 13.62 18.63 12.04
C ASP A 159 12.42 17.90 12.63
N ARG A 160 11.28 17.86 11.89
CA ARG A 160 10.04 17.17 12.29
C ARG A 160 9.28 16.63 11.08
N GLY A 161 8.55 15.55 11.30
CA GLY A 161 7.73 14.87 10.31
C GLY A 161 6.26 14.80 10.74
N LEU A 162 5.37 14.68 9.76
CA LEU A 162 3.95 14.45 9.97
C LEU A 162 3.46 13.35 9.05
N SER A 163 2.72 12.39 9.58
CA SER A 163 2.05 11.33 8.83
C SER A 163 0.53 11.41 9.09
N PRO A 164 -0.32 11.17 8.08
CA PRO A 164 -1.76 11.42 8.22
C PRO A 164 -2.51 10.41 9.11
N THR A 165 -2.00 9.18 9.25
CA THR A 165 -2.66 8.10 10.00
C THR A 165 -1.65 7.32 10.84
N TYR A 166 -2.14 6.62 11.87
CA TYR A 166 -1.27 5.79 12.70
C TYR A 166 -0.71 4.60 11.91
N TRP A 167 -1.53 4.00 11.06
CA TRP A 167 -1.16 2.94 10.14
C TRP A 167 -0.03 3.38 9.21
N GLN A 168 -0.14 4.56 8.59
CA GLN A 168 0.91 5.07 7.71
C GLN A 168 2.20 5.35 8.48
N ARG A 169 2.11 5.93 9.69
CA ARG A 169 3.28 6.12 10.57
C ARG A 169 3.96 4.79 10.92
N GLN A 170 3.20 3.73 11.17
CA GLN A 170 3.75 2.41 11.49
C GLN A 170 4.57 1.79 10.36
N GLN A 171 4.39 2.24 9.11
CA GLN A 171 5.20 1.77 7.99
C GLN A 171 6.63 2.32 8.02
N PHE A 172 6.89 3.42 8.73
CA PHE A 172 8.23 4.00 8.81
C PHE A 172 9.10 3.23 9.82
N PRO A 173 10.43 3.22 9.66
CA PRO A 173 11.34 2.59 10.62
C PRO A 173 11.16 3.17 12.02
N SER A 174 11.13 2.30 13.04
CA SER A 174 10.75 2.67 14.42
C SER A 174 11.73 3.67 15.05
N GLU A 175 12.99 3.68 14.62
CA GLU A 175 14.01 4.63 15.06
C GLU A 175 13.69 6.10 14.69
N TYR A 176 12.79 6.34 13.72
CA TYR A 176 12.35 7.69 13.33
C TYR A 176 10.96 8.05 13.84
N HIS A 177 10.27 7.16 14.55
CA HIS A 177 8.90 7.38 15.03
C HIS A 177 8.79 8.58 15.98
N ASN A 178 9.85 8.92 16.70
CA ASN A 178 9.92 10.10 17.56
C ASN A 178 9.91 11.42 16.78
N LYS A 179 10.36 11.42 15.51
CA LYS A 179 10.31 12.59 14.62
C LYS A 179 8.95 12.75 13.92
N ILE A 180 8.14 11.69 13.84
CA ILE A 180 6.89 11.68 13.05
C ILE A 180 5.68 11.81 13.96
N ASN A 181 5.01 12.96 13.91
CA ASN A 181 3.69 13.17 14.50
C ASN A 181 2.59 12.57 13.62
N VAL A 182 1.48 12.13 14.23
CA VAL A 182 0.27 11.75 13.49
C VAL A 182 -0.74 12.88 13.56
N LEU A 183 -1.12 13.42 12.41
CA LEU A 183 -2.17 14.42 12.28
C LEU A 183 -2.71 14.36 10.85
N HIS A 184 -4.01 14.15 10.69
CA HIS A 184 -4.63 14.13 9.37
C HIS A 184 -4.86 15.56 8.85
N ASP A 185 -4.82 15.77 7.53
CA ASP A 185 -5.00 17.10 6.89
C ASP A 185 -6.42 17.69 7.10
N GLY A 186 -7.37 16.81 7.41
CA GLY A 186 -8.78 17.11 7.69
C GLY A 186 -9.70 17.07 6.47
N ILE A 187 -11.00 16.95 6.74
CA ILE A 187 -12.10 16.93 5.77
C ILE A 187 -12.98 18.15 6.01
N ASP A 188 -13.30 18.88 4.94
CA ASP A 188 -14.24 20.00 4.98
C ASP A 188 -15.67 19.46 5.18
N THR A 189 -16.08 19.31 6.44
CA THR A 189 -17.36 18.70 6.82
C THR A 189 -18.57 19.62 6.59
N GLU A 190 -18.33 20.90 6.30
CA GLU A 190 -19.33 21.85 5.85
C GLU A 190 -19.63 21.68 4.37
N PHE A 191 -18.59 21.50 3.53
CA PHE A 191 -18.76 21.18 2.12
C PHE A 191 -19.27 19.73 1.92
N PHE A 192 -18.61 18.75 2.54
CA PHE A 192 -19.00 17.34 2.51
C PHE A 192 -20.04 17.02 3.59
N CYS A 193 -21.23 17.60 3.44
CA CYS A 193 -22.35 17.37 4.35
C CYS A 193 -23.45 16.47 3.73
N PRO A 194 -24.20 15.71 4.55
CA PRO A 194 -25.38 14.99 4.09
C PRO A 194 -26.41 15.94 3.48
N LYS A 195 -27.14 15.44 2.49
CA LYS A 195 -28.32 16.08 1.93
C LYS A 195 -29.42 15.03 1.72
N PRO A 196 -30.27 14.79 2.74
CA PRO A 196 -31.33 13.79 2.64
C PRO A 196 -32.22 14.01 1.40
N GLY A 197 -32.48 12.93 0.66
CA GLY A 197 -33.28 12.99 -0.56
C GLY A 197 -32.58 13.60 -1.78
N ALA A 198 -31.26 13.83 -1.73
CA ALA A 198 -30.49 14.28 -2.88
C ALA A 198 -30.71 13.37 -4.09
N LYS A 199 -30.89 14.00 -5.25
CA LYS A 199 -31.05 13.35 -6.54
C LYS A 199 -29.77 13.48 -7.33
N LEU A 200 -29.44 12.48 -8.14
CA LEU A 200 -28.25 12.51 -8.99
C LEU A 200 -28.60 12.94 -10.40
N ILE A 201 -28.15 14.13 -10.78
CA ILE A 201 -28.24 14.65 -12.15
C ILE A 201 -26.87 15.22 -12.49
N LEU A 202 -26.24 14.68 -13.54
CA LEU A 202 -24.94 15.12 -14.04
C LEU A 202 -25.11 15.59 -15.51
N PRO A 203 -25.51 16.86 -15.73
CA PRO A 203 -25.79 17.38 -17.06
C PRO A 203 -24.59 17.31 -18.00
N ARG A 204 -23.38 17.48 -17.46
CA ARG A 204 -22.11 17.42 -18.20
C ARG A 204 -21.93 16.13 -19.01
N ILE A 205 -22.45 15.01 -18.50
CA ILE A 205 -22.37 13.69 -19.14
C ILE A 205 -23.76 13.16 -19.56
N ASN A 206 -24.78 14.02 -19.57
CA ASN A 206 -26.16 13.67 -19.89
C ASN A 206 -26.69 12.47 -19.09
N LEU A 207 -26.40 12.43 -17.78
CA LEU A 207 -26.88 11.38 -16.88
C LEU A 207 -27.91 11.95 -15.90
N ASP A 208 -29.14 11.42 -15.95
CA ASP A 208 -30.20 11.73 -14.99
C ASP A 208 -30.66 10.44 -14.30
N LEU A 209 -30.34 10.31 -13.01
CA LEU A 209 -30.77 9.21 -12.14
C LEU A 209 -31.67 9.71 -11.01
N SER A 210 -32.35 10.85 -11.19
CA SER A 210 -33.25 11.43 -10.18
C SER A 210 -34.42 10.51 -9.81
N HIS A 211 -34.81 9.63 -10.73
CA HIS A 211 -35.86 8.63 -10.54
C HIS A 211 -35.35 7.30 -9.94
N ALA A 212 -34.03 7.06 -9.95
CA ALA A 212 -33.46 5.84 -9.41
C ALA A 212 -33.65 5.77 -7.89
N LYS A 213 -34.10 4.61 -7.40
CA LYS A 213 -34.25 4.35 -5.97
C LYS A 213 -32.96 3.82 -5.33
N GLU A 214 -32.17 3.10 -6.13
CA GLU A 214 -30.97 2.39 -5.69
C GLU A 214 -29.78 2.82 -6.56
N ILE A 215 -28.84 3.53 -5.95
CA ILE A 215 -27.61 3.99 -6.60
C ILE A 215 -26.42 3.49 -5.78
N VAL A 216 -25.69 2.52 -6.35
CA VAL A 216 -24.41 2.06 -5.83
C VAL A 216 -23.31 2.90 -6.48
N THR A 217 -22.39 3.43 -5.68
CA THR A 217 -21.33 4.30 -6.20
C THR A 217 -19.96 3.74 -5.86
N TYR A 218 -19.00 3.92 -6.77
CA TYR A 218 -17.58 3.60 -6.57
C TYR A 218 -16.78 4.79 -7.08
N VAL A 219 -15.87 5.31 -6.26
CA VAL A 219 -15.05 6.47 -6.61
C VAL A 219 -13.58 6.14 -6.37
N ALA A 220 -12.77 6.27 -7.43
CA ALA A 220 -11.32 6.19 -7.37
C ALA A 220 -10.69 7.17 -8.37
N ARG A 221 -9.40 7.44 -8.23
CA ARG A 221 -8.66 8.26 -9.21
C ARG A 221 -8.59 7.60 -10.58
N GLY A 222 -8.41 6.28 -10.58
CA GLY A 222 -8.28 5.45 -11.77
C GLY A 222 -8.97 4.11 -11.60
N MET A 223 -9.32 3.48 -12.72
CA MET A 223 -9.86 2.12 -12.78
C MET A 223 -8.70 1.13 -12.74
N GLU A 224 -8.29 0.72 -11.53
CA GLU A 224 -7.10 -0.09 -11.30
C GLU A 224 -7.26 -1.13 -10.16
N PRO A 225 -6.41 -2.17 -10.12
CA PRO A 225 -6.45 -3.18 -9.06
C PRO A 225 -6.13 -2.64 -7.66
N TYR A 226 -5.32 -1.59 -7.54
CA TYR A 226 -4.96 -1.00 -6.24
C TYR A 226 -6.18 -0.53 -5.44
N ARG A 227 -7.23 -0.11 -6.13
CA ARG A 227 -8.50 0.33 -5.57
C ARG A 227 -9.63 -0.67 -5.79
N GLY A 228 -9.30 -1.92 -6.13
CA GLY A 228 -10.26 -3.02 -6.23
C GLY A 228 -11.23 -2.93 -7.40
N PHE A 229 -10.92 -2.18 -8.46
CA PHE A 229 -11.81 -2.03 -9.61
C PHE A 229 -12.21 -3.39 -10.25
N PRO A 230 -11.31 -4.37 -10.45
CA PRO A 230 -11.69 -5.69 -10.93
C PRO A 230 -12.70 -6.39 -10.02
N GLN A 231 -12.45 -6.40 -8.71
CA GLN A 231 -13.31 -7.03 -7.71
C GLN A 231 -14.69 -6.36 -7.67
N PHE A 232 -14.72 -5.04 -7.80
CA PHE A 232 -15.96 -4.27 -7.87
C PHE A 232 -16.78 -4.60 -9.12
N ILE A 233 -16.17 -4.67 -10.31
CA ILE A 233 -16.89 -5.00 -11.55
C ILE A 233 -17.47 -6.41 -11.51
N GLU A 234 -16.73 -7.38 -10.96
CA GLU A 234 -17.24 -8.74 -10.75
C GLU A 234 -18.43 -8.74 -9.79
N ALA A 235 -18.37 -7.98 -8.69
CA ALA A 235 -19.50 -7.82 -7.78
C ALA A 235 -20.71 -7.14 -8.44
N VAL A 236 -20.48 -6.19 -9.35
CA VAL A 236 -21.55 -5.53 -10.13
C VAL A 236 -22.24 -6.53 -11.05
N ALA A 237 -21.51 -7.45 -11.68
CA ALA A 237 -22.10 -8.50 -12.53
C ALA A 237 -23.07 -9.39 -11.73
N LEU A 238 -22.70 -9.74 -10.49
CA LEU A 238 -23.56 -10.48 -9.56
C LEU A 238 -24.76 -9.63 -9.11
N LEU A 239 -24.52 -8.37 -8.75
CA LEU A 239 -25.53 -7.44 -8.28
C LEU A 239 -26.62 -7.20 -9.33
N GLN A 240 -26.27 -7.09 -10.62
CA GLN A 240 -27.22 -6.86 -11.69
C GLN A 240 -28.24 -8.00 -11.85
N GLN A 241 -27.86 -9.23 -11.50
CA GLN A 241 -28.74 -10.39 -11.51
C GLN A 241 -29.73 -10.35 -10.33
N GLN A 242 -29.28 -9.88 -9.17
CA GLN A 242 -30.08 -9.82 -7.94
C GLN A 242 -30.97 -8.56 -7.85
N ARG A 243 -30.53 -7.45 -8.44
CA ARG A 243 -31.15 -6.12 -8.32
C ARG A 243 -31.38 -5.47 -9.70
N PRO A 244 -32.49 -5.81 -10.40
CA PRO A 244 -32.73 -5.36 -11.77
C PRO A 244 -32.96 -3.84 -11.90
N HIS A 245 -33.30 -3.14 -10.82
CA HIS A 245 -33.54 -1.69 -10.81
C HIS A 245 -32.38 -0.86 -10.21
N CYS A 246 -31.30 -1.52 -9.78
CA CYS A 246 -30.15 -0.83 -9.23
C CYS A 246 -29.29 -0.22 -10.35
N HIS A 247 -28.87 1.03 -10.15
CA HIS A 247 -27.90 1.72 -10.99
C HIS A 247 -26.54 1.77 -10.29
N VAL A 248 -25.47 1.63 -11.06
CA VAL A 248 -24.09 1.71 -10.58
C VAL A 248 -23.40 2.92 -11.21
N VAL A 249 -22.81 3.79 -10.41
CA VAL A 249 -22.06 4.97 -10.88
C VAL A 249 -20.60 4.86 -10.49
N ILE A 250 -19.72 4.88 -11.49
CA ILE A 250 -18.29 4.67 -11.36
C ILE A 250 -17.58 5.97 -11.73
N VAL A 251 -17.02 6.62 -10.71
CA VAL A 251 -16.27 7.86 -10.84
C VAL A 251 -14.78 7.58 -10.83
N GLY A 252 -14.08 8.09 -11.84
CA GLY A 252 -12.65 7.88 -12.04
C GLY A 252 -12.26 7.81 -13.51
N GLU A 253 -10.99 8.07 -13.80
CA GLU A 253 -10.47 7.99 -15.17
C GLU A 253 -10.15 6.55 -15.56
N ASN A 254 -10.24 6.24 -16.86
CA ASN A 254 -9.84 4.93 -17.38
C ASN A 254 -8.31 4.82 -17.47
N ARG A 255 -7.64 4.77 -16.32
CA ARG A 255 -6.18 4.65 -16.20
C ARG A 255 -5.76 3.99 -14.88
N VAL A 256 -4.50 3.59 -14.83
CA VAL A 256 -3.79 3.17 -13.61
C VAL A 256 -3.14 4.37 -12.95
N ALA A 257 -3.22 4.49 -11.62
CA ALA A 257 -2.61 5.60 -10.87
C ALA A 257 -1.48 5.15 -9.93
N TYR A 258 -1.56 3.96 -9.34
CA TYR A 258 -0.57 3.43 -8.38
C TYR A 258 0.05 2.10 -8.84
N GLY A 259 -0.72 1.27 -9.53
CA GLY A 259 -0.33 -0.09 -9.92
C GLY A 259 0.51 -0.20 -11.20
N LYS A 260 0.68 -1.44 -11.66
CA LYS A 260 1.26 -1.75 -12.97
C LYS A 260 0.19 -1.55 -14.05
N GLN A 261 0.59 -1.02 -15.20
CA GLN A 261 -0.25 -1.04 -16.40
C GLN A 261 -0.30 -2.45 -16.98
N LEU A 262 -1.40 -2.78 -17.64
CA LEU A 262 -1.47 -4.01 -18.42
C LEU A 262 -0.58 -3.89 -19.67
N PRO A 263 -0.06 -5.02 -20.19
CA PRO A 263 0.64 -5.03 -21.47
C PRO A 263 -0.24 -4.54 -22.63
N ASP A 264 0.41 -4.20 -23.74
CA ASP A 264 -0.23 -3.89 -25.03
C ASP A 264 -1.21 -2.69 -25.01
N GLY A 265 -1.18 -1.88 -23.93
CA GLY A 265 -1.99 -0.66 -23.79
C GLY A 265 -3.45 -0.90 -23.39
N LYS A 266 -3.87 -2.14 -23.13
CA LYS A 266 -5.22 -2.45 -22.64
C LYS A 266 -5.45 -1.83 -21.26
N THR A 267 -6.68 -1.41 -21.00
CA THR A 267 -7.10 -0.88 -19.70
C THR A 267 -7.83 -1.96 -18.89
N TYR A 268 -7.79 -1.84 -17.56
CA TYR A 268 -8.54 -2.75 -16.70
C TYR A 268 -10.05 -2.66 -16.94
N LYS A 269 -10.58 -1.49 -17.34
CA LYS A 269 -11.97 -1.36 -17.76
C LYS A 269 -12.31 -2.28 -18.92
N GLU A 270 -11.51 -2.25 -19.99
CA GLU A 270 -11.73 -3.09 -21.18
C GLU A 270 -11.69 -4.57 -20.82
N VAL A 271 -10.65 -5.01 -20.11
CA VAL A 271 -10.52 -6.42 -19.69
C VAL A 271 -11.72 -6.88 -18.87
N MET A 272 -12.22 -6.04 -17.96
CA MET A 272 -13.34 -6.42 -17.11
C MET A 272 -14.69 -6.41 -17.85
N LEU A 273 -14.88 -5.51 -18.82
CA LEU A 273 -16.08 -5.50 -19.68
C LEU A 273 -16.07 -6.62 -20.74
N GLU A 274 -14.89 -7.10 -21.17
CA GLU A 274 -14.76 -8.30 -22.00
C GLU A 274 -15.06 -9.57 -21.19
N LYS A 275 -14.70 -9.59 -19.90
CA LYS A 275 -14.84 -10.74 -19.02
C LYS A 275 -16.26 -10.94 -18.49
N TYR A 276 -16.99 -9.86 -18.22
CA TYR A 276 -18.34 -9.91 -17.64
C TYR A 276 -19.35 -9.21 -18.55
N ASP A 277 -20.44 -9.91 -18.87
CA ASP A 277 -21.56 -9.35 -19.61
C ASP A 277 -22.39 -8.45 -18.67
N LEU A 278 -22.16 -7.14 -18.76
CA LEU A 278 -22.85 -6.13 -17.96
C LEU A 278 -23.90 -5.40 -18.79
N ASP A 279 -25.07 -5.19 -18.20
CA ASP A 279 -26.06 -4.25 -18.72
C ASP A 279 -25.58 -2.81 -18.52
N LEU A 280 -24.95 -2.26 -19.55
CA LEU A 280 -24.38 -0.91 -19.56
C LEU A 280 -25.44 0.21 -19.51
N SER A 281 -26.74 -0.09 -19.69
CA SER A 281 -27.79 0.90 -19.44
C SER A 281 -27.92 1.25 -17.94
N ARG A 282 -27.39 0.39 -17.07
CA ARG A 282 -27.42 0.54 -15.61
C ARG A 282 -26.03 0.74 -14.98
N VAL A 283 -24.96 0.80 -15.77
CA VAL A 283 -23.58 1.06 -15.29
C VAL A 283 -23.03 2.31 -15.96
N HIS A 284 -22.75 3.33 -15.14
CA HIS A 284 -22.47 4.68 -15.59
C HIS A 284 -21.03 5.06 -15.25
N PHE A 285 -20.16 5.12 -16.26
CA PHE A 285 -18.78 5.57 -16.10
C PHE A 285 -18.69 7.08 -16.35
N THR A 286 -18.36 7.85 -15.33
CA THR A 286 -18.44 9.33 -15.40
C THR A 286 -17.15 9.99 -15.86
N GLY A 287 -16.00 9.31 -15.74
CA GLY A 287 -14.70 9.96 -15.81
C GLY A 287 -14.42 10.81 -14.56
N TRP A 288 -13.53 11.80 -14.70
CA TRP A 288 -13.27 12.80 -13.67
C TRP A 288 -14.46 13.75 -13.50
N LEU A 289 -14.83 14.06 -12.25
CA LEU A 289 -15.90 14.98 -11.91
C LEU A 289 -15.38 16.20 -11.12
N PRO A 290 -15.92 17.40 -11.35
CA PRO A 290 -15.74 18.53 -10.44
C PRO A 290 -16.29 18.23 -9.04
N TYR A 291 -15.75 18.88 -8.00
CA TYR A 291 -16.12 18.63 -6.60
C TYR A 291 -17.63 18.72 -6.31
N SER A 292 -18.35 19.66 -6.93
CA SER A 292 -19.80 19.81 -6.72
C SER A 292 -20.62 18.66 -7.33
N GLU A 293 -20.15 18.06 -8.44
CA GLU A 293 -20.77 16.89 -9.05
C GLU A 293 -20.39 15.61 -8.29
N TYR A 294 -19.13 15.50 -7.87
CA TYR A 294 -18.66 14.43 -7.00
C TYR A 294 -19.45 14.38 -5.68
N LEU A 295 -19.66 15.53 -5.02
CA LEU A 295 -20.48 15.62 -3.82
C LEU A 295 -21.92 15.12 -4.06
N GLN A 296 -22.52 15.46 -5.20
CA GLN A 296 -23.86 14.97 -5.56
C GLN A 296 -23.88 13.45 -5.72
N VAL A 297 -22.86 12.84 -6.31
CA VAL A 297 -22.73 11.37 -6.39
C VAL A 297 -22.74 10.75 -5.00
N LEU A 298 -21.95 11.28 -4.06
CA LEU A 298 -21.93 10.79 -2.68
C LEU A 298 -23.28 10.98 -1.98
N GLN A 299 -23.88 12.17 -2.07
CA GLN A 299 -25.15 12.49 -1.41
C GLN A 299 -26.32 11.65 -1.91
N ALA A 300 -26.34 11.32 -3.21
CA ALA A 300 -27.37 10.49 -3.81
C ALA A 300 -27.12 8.98 -3.63
N SER A 301 -25.95 8.59 -3.08
CA SER A 301 -25.58 7.18 -2.96
C SER A 301 -26.40 6.45 -1.90
N SER A 302 -27.03 5.35 -2.33
CA SER A 302 -27.64 4.36 -1.44
C SER A 302 -26.55 3.59 -0.70
N VAL A 303 -25.54 3.11 -1.43
CA VAL A 303 -24.34 2.42 -0.91
C VAL A 303 -23.11 2.92 -1.66
N HIS A 304 -22.07 3.33 -0.92
CA HIS A 304 -20.77 3.68 -1.49
C HIS A 304 -19.79 2.54 -1.26
N VAL A 305 -19.09 2.10 -2.30
CA VAL A 305 -18.10 1.03 -2.24
C VAL A 305 -16.71 1.60 -2.30
N TYR A 306 -15.89 1.27 -1.30
CA TYR A 306 -14.50 1.68 -1.20
C TYR A 306 -13.59 0.49 -0.99
N LEU A 307 -12.87 0.09 -2.04
CA LEU A 307 -11.91 -1.00 -1.96
C LEU A 307 -10.49 -0.44 -2.06
N THR A 308 -9.59 -1.01 -1.29
CA THR A 308 -8.17 -0.66 -1.36
C THR A 308 -7.32 -1.81 -0.84
N ARG A 309 -6.17 -2.01 -1.48
CA ARG A 309 -5.02 -2.71 -0.86
C ARG A 309 -4.60 -2.00 0.44
N PRO A 310 -3.83 -2.63 1.34
CA PRO A 310 -3.29 -1.99 2.54
C PRO A 310 -2.24 -0.92 2.20
N PHE A 311 -2.73 0.19 1.66
CA PHE A 311 -1.99 1.32 1.09
C PHE A 311 -2.50 2.63 1.72
N VAL A 312 -2.01 3.77 1.23
CA VAL A 312 -2.46 5.12 1.65
C VAL A 312 -3.99 5.23 1.65
N LEU A 313 -4.52 5.63 2.81
CA LEU A 313 -5.94 5.85 3.03
C LEU A 313 -6.40 7.04 2.19
N SER A 314 -7.47 6.85 1.39
CA SER A 314 -7.95 7.91 0.49
C SER A 314 -8.83 8.90 1.20
N TRP A 315 -8.69 10.19 0.87
CA TRP A 315 -9.64 11.22 1.28
C TRP A 315 -11.06 10.91 0.83
N SER A 316 -11.25 10.33 -0.35
CA SER A 316 -12.58 9.97 -0.88
C SER A 316 -13.39 9.06 0.04
N MET A 317 -12.71 8.19 0.81
CA MET A 317 -13.37 7.37 1.82
C MET A 317 -13.91 8.23 2.97
N LEU A 318 -13.08 9.14 3.49
CA LEU A 318 -13.44 10.03 4.59
C LEU A 318 -14.49 11.07 4.16
N GLU A 319 -14.41 11.56 2.92
CA GLU A 319 -15.42 12.44 2.30
C GLU A 319 -16.77 11.71 2.19
N ALA A 320 -16.80 10.44 1.78
CA ALA A 320 -18.01 9.62 1.75
C ALA A 320 -18.62 9.42 3.15
N LEU A 321 -17.79 9.10 4.16
CA LEU A 321 -18.25 9.00 5.55
C LEU A 321 -18.79 10.35 6.07
N SER A 322 -18.15 11.46 5.69
CA SER A 322 -18.58 12.82 6.06
C SER A 322 -20.00 13.11 5.58
N VAL A 323 -20.30 12.75 4.34
CA VAL A 323 -21.63 12.88 3.73
C VAL A 323 -22.66 11.92 4.35
N GLY A 324 -22.23 10.99 5.21
CA GLY A 324 -23.08 9.95 5.80
C GLY A 324 -23.47 8.89 4.77
N CYS A 325 -22.60 8.61 3.79
CA CYS A 325 -22.77 7.45 2.92
C CYS A 325 -22.73 6.16 3.75
N LEU A 326 -23.55 5.18 3.37
CA LEU A 326 -23.36 3.83 3.87
C LEU A 326 -22.19 3.21 3.11
N LEU A 327 -21.07 2.99 3.81
CA LEU A 327 -19.84 2.53 3.21
C LEU A 327 -19.72 1.00 3.29
N VAL A 328 -19.55 0.33 2.14
CA VAL A 328 -19.05 -1.06 2.06
C VAL A 328 -17.58 -0.98 1.68
N ALA A 329 -16.69 -1.40 2.58
CA ALA A 329 -15.26 -1.19 2.42
C ALA A 329 -14.41 -2.44 2.65
N ALA A 330 -13.29 -2.52 1.95
CA ALA A 330 -12.34 -3.62 2.12
C ALA A 330 -11.77 -3.68 3.54
N LYS A 331 -11.75 -4.87 4.15
CA LYS A 331 -11.17 -5.14 5.47
C LYS A 331 -9.64 -5.16 5.42
N THR A 332 -9.03 -4.02 5.12
CA THR A 332 -7.58 -3.82 5.13
C THR A 332 -7.15 -2.89 6.25
N ALA A 333 -5.91 -3.03 6.71
CA ALA A 333 -5.35 -2.27 7.83
C ALA A 333 -5.60 -0.74 7.81
N PRO A 334 -5.41 -0.01 6.70
CA PRO A 334 -5.72 1.43 6.66
C PRO A 334 -7.21 1.72 6.87
N VAL A 335 -8.10 0.85 6.41
CA VAL A 335 -9.56 1.02 6.53
C VAL A 335 -10.02 0.72 7.94
N THR A 336 -9.50 -0.34 8.57
CA THR A 336 -9.89 -0.76 9.93
C THR A 336 -9.38 0.18 11.02
N GLU A 337 -8.48 1.12 10.73
CA GLU A 337 -8.15 2.24 11.64
C GLU A 337 -9.33 3.22 11.83
N VAL A 338 -10.20 3.31 10.82
CA VAL A 338 -11.33 4.25 10.79
C VAL A 338 -12.66 3.52 10.97
N ILE A 339 -12.81 2.37 10.31
CA ILE A 339 -14.08 1.64 10.23
C ILE A 339 -14.11 0.49 11.23
N GLN A 340 -15.18 0.45 12.00
CA GLN A 340 -15.62 -0.71 12.77
C GLN A 340 -16.85 -1.31 12.09
N ASP A 341 -16.76 -2.61 11.74
CA ASP A 341 -17.81 -3.32 11.02
C ASP A 341 -19.16 -3.26 11.77
N GLY A 342 -20.23 -2.95 11.03
CA GLY A 342 -21.59 -2.83 11.56
C GLY A 342 -21.84 -1.59 12.42
N VAL A 343 -20.84 -0.75 12.67
CA VAL A 343 -20.97 0.45 13.52
C VAL A 343 -20.97 1.72 12.69
N ASN A 344 -19.90 1.99 11.93
CA ASN A 344 -19.75 3.21 11.12
C ASN A 344 -19.40 2.90 9.66
N GLY A 345 -19.51 1.62 9.27
CA GLY A 345 -19.35 1.10 7.92
C GLY A 345 -19.54 -0.43 7.93
N LEU A 346 -19.53 -1.04 6.75
CA LEU A 346 -19.60 -2.49 6.56
C LEU A 346 -18.29 -2.96 5.94
N LEU A 347 -17.65 -3.96 6.53
CA LEU A 347 -16.38 -4.52 6.08
C LEU A 347 -16.59 -5.81 5.30
N VAL A 348 -15.78 -5.99 4.25
CA VAL A 348 -15.78 -7.17 3.37
C VAL A 348 -14.36 -7.65 3.09
N ASP A 349 -14.19 -8.93 2.78
CA ASP A 349 -12.94 -9.40 2.18
C ASP A 349 -12.74 -8.75 0.80
N PHE A 350 -11.58 -8.15 0.60
CA PHE A 350 -11.20 -7.53 -0.67
C PHE A 350 -11.29 -8.53 -1.82
N PHE A 351 -10.93 -9.80 -1.60
CA PHE A 351 -10.87 -10.83 -2.64
C PHE A 351 -12.18 -11.59 -2.84
N SER A 352 -13.28 -11.18 -2.17
CA SER A 352 -14.58 -11.82 -2.27
C SER A 352 -15.62 -10.92 -2.95
N PRO A 353 -15.71 -10.92 -4.30
CA PRO A 353 -16.78 -10.24 -5.03
C PRO A 353 -18.19 -10.65 -4.60
N GLN A 354 -18.35 -11.91 -4.17
CA GLN A 354 -19.62 -12.40 -3.63
C GLN A 354 -19.97 -11.69 -2.32
N GLU A 355 -19.03 -11.59 -1.36
CA GLU A 355 -19.26 -10.88 -0.10
C GLU A 355 -19.50 -9.38 -0.32
N ILE A 356 -18.78 -8.77 -1.27
CA ILE A 356 -19.03 -7.38 -1.71
C ILE A 356 -20.48 -7.24 -2.18
N CYS A 357 -20.94 -8.11 -3.08
CA CYS A 357 -22.32 -8.11 -3.58
C CYS A 357 -23.34 -8.33 -2.45
N ASP A 358 -23.09 -9.30 -1.56
CA ASP A 358 -24.01 -9.65 -0.48
C ASP A 358 -24.18 -8.50 0.52
N ARG A 359 -23.09 -7.81 0.89
CA ARG A 359 -23.17 -6.61 1.76
C ARG A 359 -23.87 -5.44 1.08
N ILE A 360 -23.66 -5.24 -0.22
CA ILE A 360 -24.42 -4.23 -0.98
C ILE A 360 -25.91 -4.58 -0.98
N THR A 361 -26.26 -5.84 -1.22
CA THR A 361 -27.65 -6.30 -1.21
C THR A 361 -28.28 -6.20 0.18
N GLU A 362 -27.56 -6.55 1.25
CA GLU A 362 -27.99 -6.38 2.64
C GLU A 362 -28.34 -4.92 2.92
N ALA A 363 -27.40 -4.03 2.59
CA ALA A 363 -27.52 -2.59 2.77
C ALA A 363 -28.74 -2.00 2.04
N LEU A 364 -28.93 -2.38 0.78
CA LEU A 364 -30.06 -1.93 -0.03
C LEU A 364 -31.40 -2.54 0.44
N THR A 365 -31.41 -3.72 1.06
CA THR A 365 -32.64 -4.40 1.52
C THR A 365 -33.15 -3.82 2.84
N HIS A 366 -32.24 -3.32 3.68
CA HIS A 366 -32.56 -2.89 5.04
C HIS A 366 -32.15 -1.44 5.33
N PRO A 367 -32.63 -0.43 4.56
CA PRO A 367 -32.21 0.95 4.73
C PRO A 367 -32.45 1.49 6.15
N ASP A 368 -33.52 1.05 6.82
CA ASP A 368 -33.84 1.46 8.20
C ASP A 368 -32.79 0.97 9.20
N LYS A 369 -32.29 -0.26 9.04
CA LYS A 369 -31.21 -0.81 9.90
C LYS A 369 -29.90 -0.07 9.65
N MET A 370 -29.66 0.34 8.40
CA MET A 370 -28.45 1.04 7.99
C MET A 370 -28.43 2.52 8.40
N ALA A 371 -29.56 3.10 8.78
CA ALA A 371 -29.65 4.51 9.15
C ALA A 371 -28.71 4.87 10.32
N SER A 372 -28.64 4.01 11.34
CA SER A 372 -27.75 4.20 12.49
C SER A 372 -26.27 4.20 12.10
N ILE A 373 -25.88 3.31 11.18
CA ILE A 373 -24.51 3.19 10.66
C ILE A 373 -24.11 4.47 9.91
N ARG A 374 -25.02 5.05 9.13
CA ARG A 374 -24.78 6.30 8.39
C ARG A 374 -24.58 7.50 9.33
N VAL A 375 -25.33 7.55 10.43
CA VAL A 375 -25.14 8.58 11.47
C VAL A 375 -23.75 8.44 12.11
N LYS A 376 -23.39 7.22 12.53
CA LYS A 376 -22.08 6.92 13.12
C LYS A 376 -20.91 7.16 12.17
N ALA A 377 -21.10 6.93 10.88
CA ALA A 377 -20.13 7.28 9.83
C ALA A 377 -19.81 8.78 9.86
N ARG A 378 -20.84 9.65 9.86
CA ARG A 378 -20.65 11.10 9.94
C ARG A 378 -20.06 11.55 11.27
N GLU A 379 -20.55 11.02 12.39
CA GLU A 379 -20.01 11.32 13.73
C GLU A 379 -18.51 11.03 13.80
N THR A 380 -18.07 9.90 13.25
CA THR A 380 -16.65 9.53 13.19
C THR A 380 -15.79 10.61 12.51
N ILE A 381 -16.27 11.19 11.40
CA ILE A 381 -15.55 12.24 10.69
C ILE A 381 -15.58 13.56 11.47
N LEU A 382 -16.73 13.94 12.01
CA LEU A 382 -16.87 15.16 12.80
C LEU A 382 -15.96 15.18 14.04
N GLU A 383 -15.75 14.02 14.67
CA GLU A 383 -14.94 13.87 15.87
C GLU A 383 -13.44 13.76 15.59
N ARG A 384 -13.04 13.05 14.53
CA ARG A 384 -11.64 12.65 14.32
C ARG A 384 -10.97 13.31 13.11
N TYR A 385 -11.75 13.76 12.14
CA TYR A 385 -11.24 14.18 10.82
C TYR A 385 -11.76 15.55 10.39
N ASN A 386 -12.44 16.30 11.25
CA ASN A 386 -13.01 17.60 10.90
C ASN A 386 -11.91 18.66 10.69
N LEU A 387 -11.84 19.21 9.47
CA LEU A 387 -10.85 20.22 9.10
C LEU A 387 -10.85 21.43 10.04
N SER A 388 -12.02 21.90 10.46
CA SER A 388 -12.14 23.07 11.35
C SER A 388 -11.46 22.85 12.71
N GLN A 389 -11.32 21.60 13.16
CA GLN A 389 -10.64 21.22 14.39
C GLN A 389 -9.16 20.90 14.18
N LEU A 390 -8.82 20.26 13.04
CA LEU A 390 -7.46 19.80 12.75
C LEU A 390 -6.56 20.90 12.19
N LEU A 391 -7.10 21.81 11.37
CA LEU A 391 -6.33 22.88 10.75
C LEU A 391 -5.64 23.80 11.79
N PRO A 392 -6.32 24.27 12.87
CA PRO A 392 -5.63 25.01 13.93
C PRO A 392 -4.48 24.24 14.59
N GLN A 393 -4.66 22.93 14.82
CA GLN A 393 -3.62 22.07 15.39
C GLN A 393 -2.43 21.92 14.44
N HIS A 394 -2.69 21.80 13.14
CA HIS A 394 -1.66 21.71 12.10
C HIS A 394 -0.84 23.01 12.01
N LEU A 395 -1.52 24.15 12.02
CA LEU A 395 -0.87 25.47 12.05
C LEU A 395 -0.01 25.64 13.30
N GLN A 396 -0.52 25.24 14.46
CA GLN A 396 0.24 25.27 15.70
C GLN A 396 1.46 24.34 15.63
N TRP A 397 1.32 23.14 15.07
CA TRP A 397 2.44 22.21 14.87
C TRP A 397 3.54 22.84 14.01
N ILE A 398 3.18 23.52 12.92
CA ILE A 398 4.14 24.24 12.06
C ILE A 398 4.86 25.35 12.84
N GLN A 399 4.11 26.13 13.63
CA GLN A 399 4.63 27.30 14.35
C GLN A 399 5.42 26.97 15.63
N GLN A 400 5.30 25.75 16.16
CA GLN A 400 6.01 25.34 17.38
C GLN A 400 7.53 25.52 17.24
N GLN A 401 8.10 26.32 18.15
CA GLN A 401 9.53 26.32 18.45
C GLN A 401 9.82 25.24 19.48
N GLU A 402 11.02 24.64 19.45
CA GLU A 402 11.42 23.43 20.20
C GLU A 402 11.30 23.50 21.74
N ASN A 403 10.85 24.62 22.32
CA ASN A 403 10.56 24.74 23.73
C ASN A 403 9.04 24.62 24.00
N GLN A 404 8.53 23.38 24.04
CA GLN A 404 7.41 22.88 24.88
C GLN A 404 6.78 21.60 24.29
N SER A 405 7.59 20.55 24.12
CA SER A 405 7.08 19.19 23.93
C SER A 405 6.54 18.63 25.25
N SER A 406 5.47 19.22 25.79
CA SER A 406 4.80 18.70 27.00
C SER A 406 3.30 18.99 27.11
N ASN A 407 2.76 20.01 26.43
CA ASN A 407 1.42 20.51 26.77
C ASN A 407 0.29 20.25 25.77
N LEU A 408 0.56 19.74 24.57
CA LEU A 408 -0.49 19.46 23.58
C LEU A 408 -1.25 18.15 23.79
N ILE A 409 -0.76 17.28 24.67
CA ILE A 409 -1.46 16.04 25.07
C ILE A 409 -2.61 16.35 26.06
N SER A 410 -2.67 17.55 26.64
CA SER A 410 -3.61 17.87 27.74
C SER A 410 -5.04 18.20 27.31
N LEU A 411 -5.25 18.76 26.11
CA LEU A 411 -6.57 19.22 25.67
C LEU A 411 -7.46 18.11 25.11
N HIS A 412 -6.88 17.07 24.50
CA HIS A 412 -7.65 15.89 24.05
C HIS A 412 -7.91 14.87 25.17
N LYS A 413 -7.07 14.82 26.20
CA LYS A 413 -7.31 13.97 27.37
C LYS A 413 -8.58 14.37 28.12
N LYS A 414 -8.91 15.66 28.18
CA LYS A 414 -10.08 16.16 28.94
C LYS A 414 -11.41 15.83 28.27
N ALA A 415 -11.48 15.95 26.94
CA ALA A 415 -12.71 15.67 26.19
C ALA A 415 -13.02 14.16 26.08
N GLN A 416 -12.01 13.28 26.09
CA GLN A 416 -12.22 11.82 26.11
C GLN A 416 -12.46 11.25 27.52
N LEU A 417 -11.93 11.88 28.58
CA LEU A 417 -12.17 11.42 29.96
C LEU A 417 -13.61 11.68 30.44
N GLU A 418 -14.28 12.72 29.94
CA GLU A 418 -15.66 13.05 30.34
C GLU A 418 -16.72 12.18 29.66
N LEU A 419 -16.40 11.51 28.54
CA LEU A 419 -17.35 10.59 27.88
C LEU A 419 -17.32 9.16 28.44
N ILE A 420 -16.32 8.81 29.26
CA ILE A 420 -16.12 7.45 29.79
C ILE A 420 -16.60 7.32 31.25
N THR A 421 -16.93 8.42 31.93
CA THR A 421 -17.31 8.40 33.36
C THR A 421 -18.82 8.27 33.64
N THR A 422 -19.64 7.98 32.65
CA THR A 422 -21.08 7.69 32.86
C THR A 422 -21.51 6.41 32.16
N THR A 423 -20.93 5.29 32.54
CA THR A 423 -21.64 4.01 32.70
C THR A 423 -20.70 3.01 33.37
N LEU A 424 -21.25 2.24 34.33
CA LEU A 424 -20.59 1.19 35.12
C LEU A 424 -20.09 1.65 36.50
N GLU A 425 -21.03 2.07 37.34
CA GLU A 425 -20.98 1.70 38.74
C GLU A 425 -21.28 0.19 38.88
N ASN A 426 -20.56 -0.46 39.80
CA ASN A 426 -20.72 -1.81 40.32
C ASN A 426 -20.14 -2.97 39.48
N HIS A 427 -18.88 -3.32 39.74
CA HIS A 427 -18.56 -4.55 40.47
C HIS A 427 -17.06 -4.59 40.84
N SER A 428 -16.80 -4.85 42.12
CA SER A 428 -15.48 -5.11 42.70
C SER A 428 -14.89 -6.42 42.18
N ASN A 429 -13.68 -6.40 41.63
CA ASN A 429 -12.68 -7.45 41.82
C ASN A 429 -11.28 -6.94 41.42
N SER A 430 -10.30 -7.28 42.26
CA SER A 430 -8.90 -6.80 42.28
C SER A 430 -8.20 -6.81 40.92
N SER A 431 -7.85 -5.63 40.41
CA SER A 431 -7.01 -5.46 39.21
C SER A 431 -5.53 -5.42 39.61
N THR A 432 -4.82 -6.54 39.44
CA THR A 432 -3.37 -6.58 39.63
C THR A 432 -2.68 -5.80 38.51
N THR A 433 -1.81 -4.85 38.87
CA THR A 433 -0.98 -4.11 37.91
C THR A 433 -0.02 -5.08 37.22
N LEU A 434 -0.05 -5.14 35.88
CA LEU A 434 0.73 -6.09 35.08
C LEU A 434 1.92 -5.43 34.38
N LEU A 435 1.75 -4.21 33.88
CA LEU A 435 2.81 -3.45 33.21
C LEU A 435 2.61 -1.95 33.47
N GLN A 436 3.69 -1.22 33.71
CA GLN A 436 3.65 0.24 33.80
C GLN A 436 4.51 0.86 32.70
N VAL A 437 3.88 1.63 31.82
CA VAL A 437 4.57 2.35 30.73
C VAL A 437 4.28 3.84 30.90
N HIS A 438 5.30 4.62 31.28
CA HIS A 438 5.15 6.02 31.70
C HIS A 438 4.09 6.17 32.83
N ASN A 439 3.02 6.94 32.61
CA ASN A 439 1.93 7.16 33.56
C ASN A 439 0.73 6.23 33.33
N GLN A 440 0.86 5.21 32.48
CA GLN A 440 -0.21 4.25 32.23
C GLN A 440 0.10 2.93 32.94
N THR A 441 -0.79 2.57 33.85
CA THR A 441 -0.84 1.24 34.46
C THR A 441 -1.72 0.37 33.59
N VAL A 442 -1.15 -0.72 33.07
CA VAL A 442 -1.87 -1.76 32.34
C VAL A 442 -2.17 -2.89 33.31
N THR A 443 -3.44 -3.20 33.46
CA THR A 443 -3.91 -4.30 34.29
C THR A 443 -4.02 -5.60 33.48
N THR A 444 -4.18 -6.72 34.18
CA THR A 444 -4.45 -8.04 33.58
C THR A 444 -5.66 -8.07 32.64
N GLN A 445 -6.66 -7.22 32.88
CA GLN A 445 -7.86 -7.15 32.05
C GLN A 445 -7.65 -6.32 30.77
N GLU A 446 -6.69 -5.39 30.80
CA GLU A 446 -6.42 -4.47 29.68
C GLU A 446 -5.37 -5.01 28.69
N ILE A 447 -4.52 -5.94 29.13
CA ILE A 447 -3.41 -6.42 28.29
C ILE A 447 -3.89 -7.12 27.01
N ILE A 448 -4.92 -7.96 27.07
CA ILE A 448 -5.43 -8.67 25.88
C ILE A 448 -6.09 -7.70 24.88
N PRO A 449 -6.98 -6.77 25.30
CA PRO A 449 -7.47 -5.71 24.42
C PRO A 449 -6.36 -4.86 23.80
N LEU A 450 -5.31 -4.52 24.55
CA LEU A 450 -4.17 -3.75 24.04
C LEU A 450 -3.36 -4.56 23.03
N LEU A 451 -3.05 -5.83 23.32
CA LEU A 451 -2.36 -6.72 22.38
C LEU A 451 -3.16 -6.89 21.09
N ASN A 452 -4.49 -6.99 21.17
CA ASN A 452 -5.34 -7.06 19.98
C ASN A 452 -5.38 -5.73 19.21
N ARG A 453 -5.54 -4.60 19.92
CA ARG A 453 -5.53 -3.24 19.34
C ARG A 453 -4.25 -2.95 18.57
N TYR A 454 -3.10 -3.41 19.08
CA TYR A 454 -1.80 -3.23 18.46
C TYR A 454 -1.39 -4.39 17.53
N GLN A 455 -2.29 -5.35 17.26
CA GLN A 455 -2.03 -6.54 16.43
C GLN A 455 -0.85 -7.40 16.91
N LEU A 456 -0.48 -7.25 18.19
CA LEU A 456 0.55 -8.05 18.84
C LEU A 456 0.01 -9.40 19.28
N LEU A 457 -1.31 -9.57 19.43
CA LEU A 457 -1.91 -10.84 19.83
C LEU A 457 -1.75 -11.92 18.75
N SER A 458 -1.98 -11.59 17.48
CA SER A 458 -1.75 -12.50 16.36
C SER A 458 -0.27 -12.86 16.23
N LYS A 459 0.61 -11.87 16.40
CA LYS A 459 2.06 -12.11 16.37
C LYS A 459 2.52 -12.97 17.53
N LEU A 460 1.98 -12.75 18.73
CA LEU A 460 2.29 -13.56 19.91
C LEU A 460 1.84 -15.02 19.71
N ARG A 461 0.65 -15.26 19.16
CA ARG A 461 0.17 -16.61 18.82
C ARG A 461 1.10 -17.31 17.83
N GLU A 462 1.53 -16.60 16.78
CA GLU A 462 2.49 -17.11 15.81
C GLU A 462 3.80 -17.54 16.50
N GLU A 463 4.37 -16.70 17.35
CA GLU A 463 5.63 -17.02 18.04
C GLU A 463 5.47 -18.19 19.03
N LEU A 464 4.34 -18.28 19.74
CA LEU A 464 4.06 -19.39 20.65
C LEU A 464 3.93 -20.74 19.92
N LEU A 465 3.27 -20.76 18.76
CA LEU A 465 3.17 -21.97 17.92
C LEU A 465 4.54 -22.41 17.40
N ILE A 466 5.39 -21.45 17.03
CA ILE A 466 6.76 -21.74 16.63
C ILE A 466 7.54 -22.31 17.82
N ASP A 467 7.42 -21.70 19.00
CA ASP A 467 8.12 -22.15 20.22
C ASP A 467 7.70 -23.58 20.62
N GLU A 468 6.40 -23.89 20.52
CA GLU A 468 5.89 -25.24 20.71
C GLU A 468 6.50 -26.23 19.70
N ALA A 469 6.49 -25.88 18.41
CA ALA A 469 7.00 -26.74 17.36
C ALA A 469 8.51 -26.99 17.44
N ILE A 470 9.29 -26.03 17.95
CA ILE A 470 10.74 -26.17 18.11
C ILE A 470 11.15 -26.79 19.45
N THR A 471 10.24 -26.95 20.41
CA THR A 471 10.52 -27.53 21.73
C THR A 471 11.25 -28.88 21.69
N PRO A 472 10.94 -29.81 20.76
CA PRO A 472 11.65 -31.09 20.66
C PRO A 472 13.10 -30.98 20.15
N PHE A 473 13.53 -29.82 19.68
CA PHE A 473 14.82 -29.62 19.03
C PHE A 473 15.81 -28.93 19.96
N SER A 474 16.95 -29.58 20.22
CA SER A 474 18.02 -29.04 21.05
C SER A 474 19.26 -28.67 20.23
N CYS A 475 20.11 -27.83 20.80
CA CYS A 475 21.43 -27.49 20.27
C CYS A 475 22.51 -28.28 21.01
N THR A 476 23.60 -28.64 20.31
CA THR A 476 24.80 -29.17 20.96
C THR A 476 25.55 -28.03 21.65
N PRO A 477 26.42 -28.30 22.64
CA PRO A 477 27.20 -27.25 23.30
C PRO A 477 28.04 -26.39 22.33
N GLU A 478 28.50 -26.99 21.24
CA GLU A 478 29.26 -26.29 20.18
C GLU A 478 28.38 -25.34 19.37
N GLU A 479 27.16 -25.77 19.04
CA GLU A 479 26.15 -24.95 18.36
C GLU A 479 25.68 -23.81 19.25
N GLU A 480 25.43 -24.08 20.53
CA GLU A 480 25.07 -23.08 21.53
C GLU A 480 26.15 -22.00 21.64
N ALA A 481 27.42 -22.41 21.79
CA ALA A 481 28.54 -21.48 21.87
C ALA A 481 28.66 -20.62 20.60
N LYS A 482 28.45 -21.20 19.42
CA LYS A 482 28.48 -20.47 18.15
C LYS A 482 27.32 -19.47 18.04
N CYS A 483 26.09 -19.91 18.27
CA CYS A 483 24.91 -19.05 18.24
C CYS A 483 25.02 -17.89 19.24
N TYR A 484 25.52 -18.17 20.44
CA TYR A 484 25.79 -17.16 21.47
C TYR A 484 26.81 -16.11 20.98
N GLN A 485 27.92 -16.55 20.38
CA GLN A 485 28.93 -15.65 19.84
C GLN A 485 28.41 -14.81 18.66
N ASP A 486 27.62 -15.42 17.77
CA ASP A 486 27.06 -14.72 16.61
C ASP A 486 26.06 -13.65 17.04
N LEU A 487 25.20 -13.93 18.04
CA LEU A 487 24.29 -12.94 18.60
C LEU A 487 25.05 -11.81 19.33
N CYS A 488 26.12 -12.15 20.07
CA CYS A 488 26.99 -11.15 20.68
C CYS A 488 27.63 -10.23 19.62
N LYS A 489 28.12 -10.78 18.51
CA LYS A 489 28.68 -9.98 17.40
C LYS A 489 27.64 -9.08 16.76
N GLN A 490 26.43 -9.60 16.51
CA GLN A 490 25.32 -8.85 15.92
C GLN A 490 24.95 -7.62 16.75
N HIS A 491 24.96 -7.74 18.08
CA HIS A 491 24.65 -6.66 19.01
C HIS A 491 25.89 -5.92 19.55
N GLN A 492 27.08 -6.19 18.99
CA GLN A 492 28.36 -5.55 19.37
C GLN A 492 28.71 -5.74 20.87
N LEU A 493 28.30 -6.87 21.46
CA LEU A 493 28.51 -7.24 22.86
C LEU A 493 29.84 -7.99 23.02
N THR A 494 30.97 -7.31 22.77
CA THR A 494 32.30 -7.93 22.79
C THR A 494 32.90 -8.01 24.19
N LEU A 495 32.45 -7.14 25.11
CA LEU A 495 32.86 -7.14 26.52
C LEU A 495 31.71 -7.60 27.43
N GLU A 496 32.06 -8.32 28.50
CA GLU A 496 31.10 -8.81 29.50
C GLU A 496 30.28 -7.67 30.13
N ALA A 497 30.91 -6.52 30.40
CA ALA A 497 30.21 -5.34 30.93
C ALA A 497 29.16 -4.77 29.96
N GLN A 498 29.41 -4.82 28.65
CA GLN A 498 28.43 -4.40 27.64
C GLN A 498 27.26 -5.36 27.58
N ARG A 499 27.54 -6.67 27.68
CA ARG A 499 26.51 -7.71 27.70
C ARG A 499 25.61 -7.58 28.93
N GLN A 500 26.18 -7.43 30.13
CA GLN A 500 25.38 -7.27 31.35
C GLN A 500 24.49 -6.02 31.31
N ASN A 501 25.01 -4.91 30.78
CA ASN A 501 24.21 -3.69 30.61
C ASN A 501 23.08 -3.91 29.58
N TRP A 502 23.36 -4.59 28.47
CA TRP A 502 22.34 -4.90 27.47
C TRP A 502 21.25 -5.83 28.02
N LEU A 503 21.61 -6.88 28.76
CA LEU A 503 20.65 -7.77 29.43
C LEU A 503 19.75 -7.01 30.41
N GLN A 504 20.35 -6.09 31.19
CA GLN A 504 19.61 -5.25 32.13
C GLN A 504 18.66 -4.27 31.42
N GLN A 505 19.09 -3.67 30.30
CA GLN A 505 18.23 -2.78 29.51
C GLN A 505 17.06 -3.51 28.85
N GLN A 506 17.28 -4.74 28.40
CA GLN A 506 16.26 -5.57 27.75
C GLN A 506 15.40 -6.35 28.76
N ASN A 507 15.76 -6.32 30.06
CA ASN A 507 15.09 -7.04 31.13
C ASN A 507 14.99 -8.55 30.87
N ILE A 508 16.08 -9.17 30.39
CA ILE A 508 16.18 -10.60 30.11
C ILE A 508 17.38 -11.23 30.83
N THR A 509 17.28 -12.51 31.16
CA THR A 509 18.33 -13.28 31.83
C THR A 509 19.34 -13.88 30.84
N GLU A 510 20.52 -14.31 31.32
CA GLU A 510 21.48 -15.05 30.47
C GLU A 510 20.87 -16.32 29.87
N THR A 511 19.97 -17.00 30.59
CA THR A 511 19.25 -18.17 30.08
C THR A 511 18.32 -17.81 28.93
N GLN A 512 17.57 -16.70 29.05
CA GLN A 512 16.70 -16.20 27.97
C GLN A 512 17.52 -15.71 26.79
N PHE A 513 18.70 -15.13 27.03
CA PHE A 513 19.61 -14.72 25.97
C PHE A 513 20.13 -15.92 25.16
N LEU A 514 20.52 -17.01 25.83
CA LEU A 514 20.91 -18.25 25.15
C LEU A 514 19.74 -18.88 24.38
N ASP A 515 18.54 -18.86 24.97
CA ASP A 515 17.32 -19.34 24.31
C ASP A 515 17.04 -18.56 23.01
N LEU A 516 17.13 -17.22 23.05
CA LEU A 516 17.03 -16.34 21.88
C LEU A 516 18.12 -16.63 20.84
N ALA A 517 19.37 -16.82 21.27
CA ALA A 517 20.50 -17.09 20.38
C ALA A 517 20.32 -18.40 19.60
N THR A 518 19.81 -19.43 20.27
CA THR A 518 19.64 -20.78 19.71
C THR A 518 18.32 -20.95 18.97
N ARG A 519 17.34 -20.06 19.18
CA ARG A 519 15.98 -20.16 18.63
C ARG A 519 15.97 -20.36 17.11
N ASN A 520 16.71 -19.53 16.36
CA ASN A 520 16.76 -19.63 14.90
C ASN A 520 17.33 -20.97 14.42
N LEU A 521 18.34 -21.50 15.10
CA LEU A 521 18.91 -22.80 14.75
C LEU A 521 17.92 -23.94 15.02
N ARG A 522 17.17 -23.89 16.12
CA ARG A 522 16.11 -24.86 16.42
C ARG A 522 14.98 -24.80 15.38
N ILE A 523 14.61 -23.60 14.92
CA ILE A 523 13.68 -23.43 13.79
C ILE A 523 14.23 -24.10 12.52
N GLU A 524 15.51 -23.91 12.18
CA GLU A 524 16.11 -24.56 11.02
C GLU A 524 16.15 -26.09 11.16
N LYS A 525 16.46 -26.60 12.35
CA LYS A 525 16.39 -28.05 12.64
C LYS A 525 14.97 -28.60 12.50
N PHE A 526 13.97 -27.86 13.00
CA PHE A 526 12.57 -28.21 12.82
C PHE A 526 12.19 -28.27 11.34
N LYS A 527 12.54 -27.25 10.54
CA LYS A 527 12.27 -27.23 9.10
C LYS A 527 12.88 -28.44 8.40
N GLN A 528 14.15 -28.72 8.70
CA GLN A 528 14.87 -29.84 8.10
C GLN A 528 14.28 -31.19 8.50
N ALA A 529 13.94 -31.39 9.77
CA ALA A 529 13.33 -32.64 10.24
C ALA A 529 11.94 -32.87 9.63
N THR A 530 11.15 -31.81 9.46
CA THR A 530 9.76 -31.90 8.97
C THR A 530 9.67 -32.06 7.46
N TRP A 531 10.50 -31.35 6.70
CA TRP A 531 10.39 -31.27 5.23
C TRP A 531 11.65 -31.64 4.46
N GLY A 532 12.82 -31.72 5.11
CA GLY A 532 14.11 -31.94 4.44
C GLY A 532 14.11 -33.18 3.54
N SER A 533 13.60 -34.31 4.04
CA SER A 533 13.50 -35.57 3.27
C SER A 533 12.53 -35.53 2.10
N LYS A 534 11.63 -34.54 2.05
CA LYS A 534 10.64 -34.36 0.99
C LYS A 534 11.08 -33.33 -0.05
N LEU A 535 12.15 -32.57 0.21
CA LEU A 535 12.58 -31.46 -0.65
C LEU A 535 12.89 -31.92 -2.07
N ASP A 536 13.58 -33.03 -2.28
CA ASP A 536 13.89 -33.52 -3.63
C ASP A 536 12.61 -33.78 -4.44
N SER A 537 11.64 -34.46 -3.84
CA SER A 537 10.36 -34.75 -4.48
C SER A 537 9.52 -33.49 -4.74
N HIS A 538 9.56 -32.53 -3.80
CA HIS A 538 8.85 -31.27 -3.90
C HIS A 538 9.49 -30.36 -4.95
N PHE A 539 10.81 -30.26 -4.95
CA PHE A 539 11.61 -29.57 -5.96
C PHE A 539 11.35 -30.16 -7.34
N TYR A 540 11.35 -31.48 -7.51
CA TYR A 540 11.10 -32.09 -8.83
C TYR A 540 9.71 -31.74 -9.37
N LYS A 541 8.68 -31.71 -8.51
CA LYS A 541 7.32 -31.27 -8.90
C LYS A 541 7.29 -29.80 -9.31
N LEU A 542 8.09 -28.96 -8.65
CA LEU A 542 8.15 -27.52 -8.93
C LEU A 542 9.16 -27.15 -10.01
N LYS A 543 10.10 -28.04 -10.35
CA LYS A 543 11.23 -27.78 -11.24
C LYS A 543 10.79 -27.18 -12.58
N PRO A 544 9.73 -27.67 -13.26
CA PRO A 544 9.26 -27.04 -14.49
C PRO A 544 8.80 -25.58 -14.33
N LYS A 545 8.39 -25.18 -13.12
CA LYS A 545 8.02 -23.80 -12.78
C LYS A 545 9.22 -22.95 -12.33
N LEU A 546 10.32 -23.59 -11.92
CA LEU A 546 11.54 -22.96 -11.42
C LEU A 546 12.64 -22.84 -12.50
N ASP A 547 12.59 -23.67 -13.54
CA ASP A 547 13.50 -23.58 -14.69
C ASP A 547 13.35 -22.20 -15.35
N HIS A 548 14.48 -21.61 -15.76
CA HIS A 548 14.49 -20.32 -16.45
C HIS A 548 14.80 -20.51 -17.93
N VAL A 549 14.31 -19.61 -18.75
CA VAL A 549 14.54 -19.59 -20.20
C VAL A 549 15.00 -18.21 -20.66
N ILE A 550 15.87 -18.22 -21.66
CA ILE A 550 16.15 -17.11 -22.54
C ILE A 550 15.64 -17.54 -23.92
N TYR A 551 14.81 -16.70 -24.55
CA TYR A 551 14.20 -17.01 -25.84
C TYR A 551 14.03 -15.74 -26.67
N SER A 552 14.06 -15.89 -27.99
CA SER A 552 13.72 -14.83 -28.91
C SER A 552 12.26 -14.93 -29.33
N LEU A 553 11.60 -13.78 -29.50
CA LEU A 553 10.18 -13.67 -29.76
C LEU A 553 9.91 -12.58 -30.82
N ILE A 554 9.04 -12.92 -31.78
CA ILE A 554 8.43 -11.99 -32.72
C ILE A 554 6.92 -12.07 -32.53
N ARG A 555 6.25 -10.92 -32.43
CA ARG A 555 4.78 -10.80 -32.33
C ARG A 555 4.21 -10.00 -33.48
N LEU A 556 3.19 -10.54 -34.13
CA LEU A 556 2.55 -9.97 -35.31
C LEU A 556 1.04 -10.13 -35.21
N ARG A 557 0.27 -9.19 -35.75
CA ARG A 557 -1.20 -9.32 -35.86
C ARG A 557 -1.65 -10.09 -37.09
N ASP A 558 -0.84 -10.09 -38.15
CA ASP A 558 -1.17 -10.67 -39.44
C ASP A 558 -0.55 -12.07 -39.58
N ALA A 559 -1.39 -13.06 -39.89
CA ALA A 559 -1.01 -14.45 -40.06
C ALA A 559 -0.11 -14.67 -41.30
N ALA A 560 -0.41 -13.98 -42.40
CA ALA A 560 0.34 -14.12 -43.65
C ALA A 560 1.76 -13.55 -43.50
N VAL A 561 1.88 -12.40 -42.83
CA VAL A 561 3.18 -11.80 -42.51
C VAL A 561 3.98 -12.69 -41.55
N ALA A 562 3.34 -13.28 -40.53
CA ALA A 562 4.01 -14.22 -39.64
C ALA A 562 4.50 -15.47 -40.39
N GLN A 563 3.72 -15.96 -41.34
CA GLN A 563 4.10 -17.11 -42.16
C GLN A 563 5.29 -16.81 -43.08
N GLU A 564 5.27 -15.65 -43.74
CA GLU A 564 6.37 -15.19 -44.58
C GLU A 564 7.66 -15.04 -43.77
N LEU A 565 7.61 -14.33 -42.63
CA LEU A 565 8.78 -14.09 -41.79
C LEU A 565 9.33 -15.39 -41.18
N TYR A 566 8.48 -16.37 -40.88
CA TYR A 566 8.93 -17.70 -40.49
C TYR A 566 9.76 -18.38 -41.58
N PHE A 567 9.32 -18.34 -42.85
CA PHE A 567 10.09 -18.93 -43.95
C PHE A 567 11.45 -18.25 -44.12
N ARG A 568 11.50 -16.91 -44.06
CA ARG A 568 12.77 -16.15 -44.11
C ARG A 568 13.73 -16.56 -42.99
N LEU A 569 13.22 -16.81 -41.78
CA LEU A 569 14.03 -17.26 -40.64
C LEU A 569 14.58 -18.67 -40.84
N VAL A 570 13.76 -19.60 -41.35
CA VAL A 570 14.15 -21.00 -41.57
C VAL A 570 15.10 -21.14 -42.76
N GLU A 571 14.93 -20.33 -43.80
CA GLU A 571 15.79 -20.29 -44.99
C GLU A 571 17.09 -19.48 -44.75
N GLY A 572 17.19 -18.79 -43.61
CA GLY A 572 18.38 -18.04 -43.21
C GLY A 572 18.58 -16.73 -43.97
N GLU A 573 17.53 -16.20 -44.60
CA GLU A 573 17.59 -14.94 -45.37
C GLU A 573 17.87 -13.72 -44.48
N GLN A 574 17.36 -13.74 -43.24
CA GLN A 574 17.55 -12.67 -42.25
C GLN A 574 17.70 -13.27 -40.85
N SER A 575 18.43 -12.59 -39.96
CA SER A 575 18.56 -13.03 -38.57
C SER A 575 17.27 -12.75 -37.78
N PHE A 576 17.06 -13.54 -36.72
CA PHE A 576 15.93 -13.35 -35.80
C PHE A 576 15.89 -11.93 -35.23
N ALA A 577 17.06 -11.37 -34.87
CA ALA A 577 17.16 -10.03 -34.30
C ALA A 577 16.80 -8.92 -35.30
N GLU A 578 17.16 -9.07 -36.57
CA GLU A 578 16.78 -8.12 -37.63
C GLU A 578 15.28 -8.14 -37.88
N ILE A 579 14.69 -9.33 -38.04
CA ILE A 579 13.25 -9.48 -38.22
C ILE A 579 12.49 -8.94 -37.00
N ALA A 580 12.96 -9.24 -35.79
CA ALA A 580 12.33 -8.75 -34.57
C ALA A 580 12.36 -7.22 -34.46
N ARG A 581 13.48 -6.56 -34.77
CA ARG A 581 13.56 -5.09 -34.74
C ARG A 581 12.67 -4.43 -35.79
N GLN A 582 12.56 -5.03 -36.97
CA GLN A 582 11.86 -4.44 -38.10
C GLN A 582 10.36 -4.70 -38.04
N TYR A 583 9.93 -5.88 -37.61
CA TYR A 583 8.55 -6.34 -37.77
C TYR A 583 7.84 -6.67 -36.46
N SER A 584 8.55 -7.00 -35.37
CA SER A 584 7.86 -7.35 -34.12
C SER A 584 7.13 -6.14 -33.54
N GLN A 585 5.88 -6.36 -33.12
CA GLN A 585 5.00 -5.35 -32.56
C GLN A 585 5.00 -5.34 -31.03
N GLY A 586 5.79 -6.20 -30.40
CA GLY A 586 5.97 -6.27 -28.94
C GLY A 586 7.18 -5.46 -28.44
N GLY A 587 7.23 -5.23 -27.12
CA GLY A 587 8.32 -4.48 -26.47
C GLY A 587 9.70 -5.15 -26.62
N GLU A 588 9.74 -6.46 -26.84
CA GLU A 588 10.98 -7.21 -27.11
C GLU A 588 11.69 -6.77 -28.40
N ALA A 589 11.00 -6.10 -29.34
CA ALA A 589 11.59 -5.61 -30.59
C ALA A 589 12.84 -4.74 -30.35
N GLN A 590 12.82 -3.91 -29.29
CA GLN A 590 13.95 -3.05 -28.92
C GLN A 590 15.20 -3.83 -28.53
N ALA A 591 15.03 -5.05 -27.99
CA ALA A 591 16.10 -5.96 -27.63
C ALA A 591 16.43 -6.97 -28.75
N GLY A 592 15.97 -6.73 -29.98
CA GLY A 592 16.12 -7.69 -31.08
C GLY A 592 15.35 -9.00 -30.84
N GLY A 593 14.20 -8.92 -30.17
CA GLY A 593 13.35 -10.06 -29.87
C GLY A 593 13.79 -10.86 -28.64
N LEU A 594 14.94 -10.57 -28.03
CA LEU A 594 15.47 -11.35 -26.92
C LEU A 594 14.70 -11.09 -25.61
N VAL A 595 14.25 -12.17 -24.97
CA VAL A 595 13.50 -12.17 -23.71
C VAL A 595 14.15 -13.15 -22.73
N GLY A 596 14.50 -12.68 -21.53
CA GLY A 596 15.04 -13.52 -20.46
C GLY A 596 16.31 -12.96 -19.81
N PRO A 597 16.85 -13.64 -18.78
CA PRO A 597 16.36 -14.91 -18.21
C PRO A 597 15.07 -14.70 -17.39
N VAL A 598 14.04 -15.48 -17.67
CA VAL A 598 12.77 -15.48 -16.93
C VAL A 598 12.34 -16.90 -16.57
N ALA A 599 11.61 -17.09 -15.47
CA ALA A 599 11.08 -18.40 -15.12
C ALA A 599 10.13 -18.90 -16.23
N LEU A 600 10.18 -20.19 -16.57
CA LEU A 600 9.38 -20.82 -17.61
C LEU A 600 7.86 -20.73 -17.33
N SER A 601 7.48 -20.45 -16.08
CA SER A 601 6.12 -20.14 -15.66
C SER A 601 5.64 -18.70 -15.98
N THR A 602 6.55 -17.80 -16.39
CA THR A 602 6.27 -16.39 -16.67
C THR A 602 5.57 -16.16 -18.02
N PRO A 603 6.01 -16.79 -19.13
CA PRO A 603 5.35 -16.61 -20.43
C PRO A 603 3.94 -17.24 -20.45
N HIS A 604 3.10 -16.83 -21.41
CA HIS A 604 1.78 -17.43 -21.60
C HIS A 604 1.85 -18.98 -21.67
N PRO A 605 0.90 -19.74 -21.09
CA PRO A 605 1.00 -21.21 -21.00
C PRO A 605 1.29 -21.95 -22.32
N LYS A 606 0.72 -21.47 -23.45
CA LYS A 606 1.04 -22.00 -24.78
C LYS A 606 2.50 -21.75 -25.19
N LEU A 607 3.02 -20.56 -24.91
CA LEU A 607 4.40 -20.19 -25.18
C LEU A 607 5.38 -20.98 -24.30
N ALA A 608 5.05 -21.12 -23.01
CA ALA A 608 5.82 -21.95 -22.08
C ALA A 608 5.89 -23.41 -22.55
N ARG A 609 4.79 -23.97 -23.08
CA ARG A 609 4.79 -25.33 -23.66
C ARG A 609 5.69 -25.45 -24.88
N ILE A 610 5.68 -24.47 -25.78
CA ILE A 610 6.59 -24.42 -26.94
C ILE A 610 8.04 -24.43 -26.44
N LEU A 611 8.39 -23.49 -25.55
CA LEU A 611 9.74 -23.35 -25.01
C LEU A 611 10.21 -24.58 -24.24
N ALA A 612 9.31 -25.29 -23.55
CA ALA A 612 9.63 -26.50 -22.78
C ALA A 612 10.04 -27.69 -23.66
N ILE A 613 9.56 -27.74 -24.91
CA ILE A 613 9.82 -28.86 -25.84
C ILE A 613 10.75 -28.47 -27.00
N SER A 614 11.04 -27.18 -27.18
CA SER A 614 11.96 -26.69 -28.21
C SER A 614 13.41 -27.01 -27.87
N GLN A 615 14.20 -27.30 -28.91
CA GLN A 615 15.66 -27.31 -28.79
C GLN A 615 16.22 -25.88 -28.91
N PRO A 616 17.38 -25.57 -28.31
CA PRO A 616 18.07 -24.30 -28.55
C PRO A 616 18.25 -24.03 -30.05
N GLU A 617 18.09 -22.78 -30.45
CA GLU A 617 18.12 -22.28 -31.84
C GLU A 617 16.99 -22.76 -32.75
N GLN A 618 16.10 -23.63 -32.28
CA GLN A 618 14.94 -24.08 -33.05
C GLN A 618 13.86 -22.98 -33.14
N VAL A 619 13.53 -22.56 -34.36
CA VAL A 619 12.44 -21.62 -34.64
C VAL A 619 11.10 -22.38 -34.64
N SER A 620 10.14 -21.89 -33.88
CA SER A 620 8.78 -22.44 -33.82
C SER A 620 7.97 -22.02 -35.04
N LEU A 621 7.01 -22.85 -35.44
CA LEU A 621 5.97 -22.42 -36.37
C LEU A 621 5.21 -21.19 -35.81
N PRO A 622 4.70 -20.30 -36.67
CA PRO A 622 3.81 -19.23 -36.26
C PRO A 622 2.63 -19.80 -35.48
N THR A 623 2.48 -19.38 -34.23
CA THR A 623 1.44 -19.90 -33.33
C THR A 623 0.56 -18.77 -32.85
N HIS A 624 -0.76 -18.96 -32.95
CA HIS A 624 -1.72 -17.97 -32.46
C HIS A 624 -1.89 -18.05 -30.94
N ILE A 625 -1.59 -16.96 -30.25
CA ILE A 625 -1.68 -16.78 -28.79
C ILE A 625 -2.33 -15.43 -28.48
N GLY A 626 -3.55 -15.44 -27.95
CA GLY A 626 -4.32 -14.21 -27.71
C GLY A 626 -4.63 -13.51 -29.03
N ASP A 627 -4.26 -12.24 -29.14
CA ASP A 627 -4.43 -11.40 -30.34
C ASP A 627 -3.19 -11.43 -31.28
N TRP A 628 -2.23 -12.31 -30.99
CA TRP A 628 -0.91 -12.30 -31.64
C TRP A 628 -0.59 -13.64 -32.31
N TRP A 629 0.00 -13.55 -33.50
CA TRP A 629 0.83 -14.61 -34.07
C TRP A 629 2.25 -14.45 -33.54
N VAL A 630 2.76 -15.52 -32.93
CA VAL A 630 4.12 -15.53 -32.37
C VAL A 630 5.03 -16.49 -33.10
N ILE A 631 6.27 -16.05 -33.34
CA ILE A 631 7.39 -16.89 -33.74
C ILE A 631 8.40 -16.85 -32.61
N VAL A 632 8.87 -18.01 -32.19
CA VAL A 632 9.65 -18.17 -30.96
C VAL A 632 10.88 -18.99 -31.27
N ARG A 633 12.01 -18.63 -30.68
CA ARG A 633 13.22 -19.46 -30.71
C ARG A 633 13.78 -19.59 -29.31
N LEU A 634 13.95 -20.80 -28.81
CA LEU A 634 14.63 -21.00 -27.52
C LEU A 634 16.11 -20.66 -27.71
N GLU A 635 16.67 -19.76 -26.89
CA GLU A 635 18.11 -19.47 -26.92
C GLU A 635 18.84 -20.30 -25.88
N LYS A 636 18.29 -20.38 -24.66
CA LYS A 636 18.90 -21.11 -23.55
C LYS A 636 17.88 -21.56 -22.52
N LEU A 637 17.92 -22.84 -22.15
CA LEU A 637 17.27 -23.36 -20.95
C LEU A 637 18.27 -23.37 -19.79
N ILE A 638 17.90 -22.77 -18.68
CA ILE A 638 18.69 -22.70 -17.44
C ILE A 638 17.95 -23.54 -16.40
N PRO A 639 18.36 -24.80 -16.18
CA PRO A 639 17.68 -25.67 -15.24
C PRO A 639 17.87 -25.15 -13.81
N ALA A 640 16.79 -25.12 -13.04
CA ALA A 640 16.87 -24.93 -11.61
C ALA A 640 17.69 -26.05 -10.98
N GLN A 641 18.48 -25.70 -9.97
CA GLN A 641 19.28 -26.64 -9.19
C GLN A 641 18.84 -26.57 -7.73
N LEU A 642 18.75 -27.73 -7.09
CA LEU A 642 18.47 -27.84 -5.66
C LEU A 642 19.77 -27.61 -4.86
N ASN A 643 20.34 -26.42 -4.99
CA ASN A 643 21.48 -26.00 -4.19
C ASN A 643 21.01 -25.52 -2.80
N GLU A 644 21.95 -25.28 -1.88
CA GLU A 644 21.62 -24.84 -0.50
C GLU A 644 20.68 -23.62 -0.45
N PRO A 645 20.86 -22.55 -1.26
CA PRO A 645 19.90 -21.45 -1.31
C PRO A 645 18.48 -21.88 -1.73
N MET A 646 18.36 -22.78 -2.71
CA MET A 646 17.06 -23.28 -3.16
C MET A 646 16.40 -24.18 -2.11
N GLN A 647 17.18 -25.03 -1.42
CA GLN A 647 16.69 -25.85 -0.32
C GLN A 647 16.13 -24.97 0.80
N GLN A 648 16.90 -23.96 1.22
CA GLN A 648 16.49 -22.99 2.22
C GLN A 648 15.23 -22.22 1.83
N ARG A 649 15.13 -21.80 0.57
CA ARG A 649 13.91 -21.16 0.05
C ARG A 649 12.69 -22.09 0.18
N LEU A 650 12.79 -23.33 -0.29
CA LEU A 650 11.67 -24.27 -0.28
C LEU A 650 11.25 -24.64 1.16
N LEU A 651 12.21 -24.80 2.07
CA LEU A 651 11.92 -25.01 3.49
C LEU A 651 11.17 -23.83 4.10
N ASN A 652 11.55 -22.61 3.77
CA ASN A 652 10.85 -21.41 4.24
C ASN A 652 9.43 -21.30 3.67
N GLU A 653 9.22 -21.64 2.40
CA GLU A 653 7.89 -21.68 1.78
C GLU A 653 6.98 -22.73 2.46
N LEU A 654 7.50 -23.93 2.72
CA LEU A 654 6.78 -25.00 3.40
C LEU A 654 6.47 -24.66 4.86
N PHE A 655 7.44 -24.09 5.59
CA PHE A 655 7.27 -23.61 6.95
C PHE A 655 6.19 -22.53 7.06
N SER A 656 6.22 -21.54 6.15
CA SER A 656 5.23 -20.47 6.13
C SER A 656 3.83 -21.01 5.85
N SER A 657 3.72 -22.00 4.96
CA SER A 657 2.44 -22.65 4.64
C SER A 657 1.89 -23.42 5.83
N TRP A 658 2.73 -24.21 6.50
CA TRP A 658 2.36 -24.93 7.72
C TRP A 658 1.91 -23.99 8.84
N LEU A 659 2.64 -22.90 9.08
CA LEU A 659 2.30 -21.94 10.12
C LEU A 659 0.94 -21.28 9.86
N GLN A 660 0.62 -20.97 8.59
CA GLN A 660 -0.70 -20.47 8.20
C GLN A 660 -1.80 -21.52 8.45
N GLU A 661 -1.55 -22.78 8.11
CA GLU A 661 -2.50 -23.87 8.36
C GLU A 661 -2.80 -24.05 9.85
N GLN A 662 -1.77 -24.00 10.72
CA GLN A 662 -1.95 -24.10 12.18
C GLN A 662 -2.80 -22.94 12.72
N LEU A 663 -2.49 -21.70 12.32
CA LEU A 663 -3.24 -20.52 12.75
C LEU A 663 -4.72 -20.53 12.29
N GLN A 664 -5.01 -21.12 11.11
CA GLN A 664 -6.38 -21.30 10.63
C GLN A 664 -7.15 -22.36 11.43
N GLN A 665 -6.49 -23.45 11.82
CA GLN A 665 -7.10 -24.52 12.63
C GLN A 665 -7.48 -24.03 14.03
N GLU A 666 -6.63 -23.25 14.69
CA GLU A 666 -6.94 -22.67 16.01
C GLU A 666 -8.12 -21.69 15.98
N THR A 667 -8.20 -20.85 14.94
CA THR A 667 -9.29 -19.87 14.79
C THR A 667 -10.64 -20.56 14.61
N SER A 668 -10.64 -21.77 14.02
CA SER A 668 -11.84 -22.59 13.80
C SER A 668 -12.31 -23.32 15.05
N GLN A 669 -11.41 -23.63 15.99
CA GLN A 669 -11.73 -24.33 17.25
C GLN A 669 -12.21 -23.39 18.37
N GLN A 670 -11.95 -22.08 18.31
CA GLN A 670 -12.38 -21.11 19.33
C GLN A 670 -13.86 -20.65 19.21
N GLN A 671 -14.63 -21.10 18.21
CA GLN A 671 -16.05 -20.72 18.05
C GLN A 671 -17.06 -21.55 18.87
N VAL A 672 -16.63 -22.56 19.64
CA VAL A 672 -17.54 -23.37 20.48
C VAL A 672 -16.96 -23.57 21.88
N GLU A 673 -17.19 -22.60 22.77
CA GLU A 673 -17.52 -22.83 24.18
C GLU A 673 -17.90 -21.51 24.88
N VAL A 674 -19.19 -21.18 24.86
CA VAL A 674 -19.77 -20.26 25.84
C VAL A 674 -20.08 -21.09 27.09
N GLN A 675 -19.13 -21.20 28.01
CA GLN A 675 -19.44 -21.69 29.35
C GLN A 675 -20.26 -20.61 30.07
N LYS A 676 -21.53 -20.93 30.35
CA LYS A 676 -22.43 -20.10 31.16
C LYS A 676 -21.88 -20.01 32.58
N PRO A 677 -21.89 -18.81 33.22
CA PRO A 677 -21.55 -18.71 34.62
C PRO A 677 -22.67 -19.32 35.50
N ALA A 678 -22.26 -20.04 36.55
CA ALA A 678 -23.10 -20.54 37.62
C ALA A 678 -23.39 -19.45 38.67
#